data_AF-A0A1X6N8R5-F1
#
_entry.id   AF-A0A1X6N8R5-F1
#
_cell.length_a   1.000
_cell.length_b   1.000
_cell.length_c   1.000
_cell.angle_alpha   90.00
_cell.angle_beta   90.00
_cell.angle_gamma   90.00
#
_symmetry.space_group_name_H-M   'P 1'
#
loop_
_entity.id
_entity.type
_entity.pdbx_description
1 polymer ?
#
loop_
_entity_poly.entity_id
_entity_poly.type
_entity_poly.pdbx_seq_one_letter_code
_entity_poly.pdbx_strand_id
1 'polypeptide(L)'
;MRDADSITVDPHKSGYVPYPAGGLCYKDERSKHLITWTGPYIDGGAGDVASMGVYGLEGSKPGAAPVAAYISNEVIGLHRGGYGALLGEAMFTSVKMYAHWVTMSLDSDVLIVVPLVRLPAERAGRPAAEVEAQRRFVRDRIRDRPNRELVQDAEAMALVKEMGSDLSINAFACNFRVTPGGEANTDVSEASYLNKRIIERLSVVRVDDEARDKPVLLMGTELDARRYGACLRGFKRRLGLDEDDAGSLSALCNVSMTPFPTTGNFMTELAEAFQKVAEEEVQNCRKRSRPAPAIHSFVMQGTKTLHLTYMPMFNIGSYRQQLIVSAKLPENVIAAYAKARKSNPAAVFTAHTTEKEHLSTMLQKRRCIVDIHEELPMLHGVAGNGTAFAYRGVELTDITIIKHTSLAPRSLAGDLAASMPFFLHGASNELHLEHVILKSPSMQLTACDVQLRAKRPDGGDFTLDYSAIVNFCDMREYAMHPLRKDLHGPLFKPGQTFNVVVYADPFCGQYGIMATNIRTLMDKLEYKRPLARGTITFGRSVYLDDAHLNRHTVPDLCVTPKERLTKDELLLSVTEDYLALAEDIDRVVSHHSVLAAPDVDTHIMSKANIRGKFALQRGSEAVDCNALLLAQPVVHISRFALRGPSDAHSRDVAVRQGWQDAFNKALIDHEVRSANASHV
;
A
#
# COMPACT_ATOMS: atom_id res chain seq x y z
N MET A 1 -34.67 11.72 20.78
CA MET A 1 -34.58 12.62 19.61
C MET A 1 -35.59 13.76 19.65
N ARG A 2 -36.85 13.55 20.07
CA ARG A 2 -37.89 14.61 20.12
C ARG A 2 -37.54 15.86 20.93
N ASP A 3 -36.54 15.77 21.80
CA ASP A 3 -36.14 16.86 22.67
C ASP A 3 -35.11 17.81 22.00
N ALA A 4 -34.48 17.39 20.90
CA ALA A 4 -33.51 18.19 20.14
C ALA A 4 -34.17 19.39 19.46
N ASP A 5 -33.46 20.51 19.36
CA ASP A 5 -33.97 21.74 18.74
C ASP A 5 -34.20 21.60 17.22
N SER A 6 -33.37 20.78 16.57
CA SER A 6 -33.51 20.42 15.17
C SER A 6 -33.01 19.00 14.88
N ILE A 7 -33.57 18.37 13.85
CA ILE A 7 -33.21 17.01 13.40
C ILE A 7 -32.97 17.04 11.89
N THR A 8 -31.80 16.60 11.45
CA THR A 8 -31.55 16.27 10.04
C THR A 8 -31.99 14.83 9.79
N VAL A 9 -32.78 14.63 8.74
CA VAL A 9 -33.26 13.31 8.32
C VAL A 9 -33.29 13.26 6.79
N ASP A 10 -32.78 12.17 6.23
CA ASP A 10 -32.59 12.06 4.79
C ASP A 10 -33.49 10.98 4.19
N PRO A 11 -34.62 11.35 3.54
CA PRO A 11 -35.44 10.41 2.78
C PRO A 11 -34.65 9.58 1.76
N HIS A 12 -33.60 10.16 1.14
CA HIS A 12 -32.76 9.43 0.19
C HIS A 12 -31.72 8.46 0.81
N LYS A 13 -31.73 8.32 2.14
CA LYS A 13 -30.98 7.27 2.85
C LYS A 13 -31.93 6.15 3.22
N SER A 14 -32.30 6.04 4.50
CA SER A 14 -33.20 4.99 5.00
C SER A 14 -34.68 5.19 4.66
N GLY A 15 -35.03 6.26 3.93
CA GLY A 15 -36.40 6.49 3.45
C GLY A 15 -36.69 5.85 2.09
N TYR A 16 -35.70 5.27 1.41
CA TYR A 16 -35.85 4.64 0.08
C TYR A 16 -36.40 5.59 -1.00
N VAL A 17 -36.22 6.90 -0.83
CA VAL A 17 -36.55 7.91 -1.85
C VAL A 17 -35.34 8.11 -2.76
N PRO A 18 -35.49 8.26 -4.08
CA PRO A 18 -34.34 8.56 -4.95
C PRO A 18 -33.66 9.89 -4.60
N TYR A 19 -32.36 9.99 -4.89
CA TYR A 19 -31.65 11.27 -4.80
C TYR A 19 -32.22 12.28 -5.81
N PRO A 20 -32.26 13.59 -5.48
CA PRO A 20 -31.95 14.19 -4.17
C PRO A 20 -33.19 14.34 -3.27
N ALA A 21 -33.07 14.00 -1.98
CA ALA A 21 -34.09 14.25 -0.95
C ALA A 21 -33.46 14.25 0.45
N GLY A 22 -33.10 15.44 0.95
CA GLY A 22 -32.69 15.68 2.35
C GLY A 22 -33.75 16.45 3.11
N GLY A 23 -33.67 16.48 4.45
CA GLY A 23 -34.67 17.11 5.30
C GLY A 23 -34.09 17.66 6.61
N LEU A 24 -34.62 18.81 7.03
CA LEU A 24 -34.34 19.43 8.32
C LEU A 24 -35.67 19.77 9.00
N CYS A 25 -35.86 19.23 10.20
CA CYS A 25 -37.03 19.48 11.02
C CYS A 25 -36.63 20.35 12.21
N TYR A 26 -37.35 21.44 12.45
CA TYR A 26 -37.23 22.23 13.68
C TYR A 26 -38.29 21.79 14.68
N LYS A 27 -37.90 21.67 15.95
CA LYS A 27 -38.86 21.43 17.05
C LYS A 27 -39.80 22.61 17.23
N ASP A 28 -39.26 23.82 17.07
CA ASP A 28 -39.99 25.08 17.09
C ASP A 28 -39.93 25.72 15.71
N GLU A 29 -41.09 25.90 15.08
CA GLU A 29 -41.20 26.50 13.75
C GLU A 29 -40.54 27.88 13.67
N ARG A 30 -40.53 28.65 14.77
CA ARG A 30 -39.98 30.00 14.79
C ARG A 30 -38.49 30.04 14.47
N SER A 31 -37.76 28.95 14.72
CA SER A 31 -36.33 28.82 14.44
C SER A 31 -35.99 29.01 12.96
N LYS A 32 -36.93 28.74 12.04
CA LYS A 32 -36.71 28.96 10.60
C LYS A 32 -36.46 30.42 10.24
N HIS A 33 -36.92 31.37 11.07
CA HIS A 33 -36.73 32.80 10.83
C HIS A 33 -35.31 33.30 11.13
N LEU A 34 -34.51 32.55 11.90
CA LEU A 34 -33.13 32.92 12.23
C LEU A 34 -32.19 32.96 11.01
N ILE A 35 -32.59 32.31 9.92
CA ILE A 35 -31.82 32.21 8.67
C ILE A 35 -32.54 32.90 7.49
N THR A 36 -33.53 33.76 7.77
CA THR A 36 -34.22 34.50 6.72
C THR A 36 -33.46 35.78 6.37
N TRP A 37 -33.26 36.01 5.06
CA TRP A 37 -32.84 37.29 4.51
C TRP A 37 -33.94 37.76 3.57
N THR A 38 -34.49 38.96 3.81
CA THR A 38 -35.54 39.54 2.97
C THR A 38 -34.94 40.17 1.72
N GLY A 39 -35.62 40.04 0.58
CA GLY A 39 -35.17 40.56 -0.71
C GLY A 39 -36.34 40.77 -1.68
N PRO A 40 -36.38 41.87 -2.46
CA PRO A 40 -37.55 42.26 -3.27
C PRO A 40 -37.98 41.24 -4.33
N TYR A 41 -37.07 40.37 -4.78
CA TYR A 41 -37.32 39.37 -5.82
C TYR A 41 -37.89 38.05 -5.26
N ILE A 42 -37.82 37.86 -3.95
CA ILE A 42 -38.14 36.60 -3.27
C ILE A 42 -39.58 36.64 -2.72
N ASP A 43 -40.04 37.80 -2.27
CA ASP A 43 -41.42 38.08 -1.84
C ASP A 43 -42.32 38.41 -3.03
N GLY A 44 -42.32 37.54 -4.05
CA GLY A 44 -43.05 37.73 -5.29
C GLY A 44 -44.57 37.73 -5.11
N GLY A 45 -45.14 38.85 -4.66
CA GLY A 45 -46.46 39.43 -4.96
C GLY A 45 -47.74 38.59 -4.86
N ALA A 46 -47.68 37.29 -4.57
CA ALA A 46 -48.83 36.40 -4.46
C ALA A 46 -49.19 36.22 -2.97
N GLY A 47 -50.41 36.60 -2.61
CA GLY A 47 -50.88 36.74 -1.23
C GLY A 47 -50.77 35.51 -0.33
N ASP A 48 -50.79 35.79 0.98
CA ASP A 48 -50.96 34.93 2.17
C ASP A 48 -50.14 33.64 2.33
N VAL A 49 -49.36 33.18 1.34
CA VAL A 49 -48.48 31.99 1.46
C VAL A 49 -47.02 32.40 1.29
N ALA A 50 -46.28 32.44 2.40
CA ALA A 50 -44.84 32.73 2.38
C ALA A 50 -44.09 31.69 1.52
N SER A 51 -43.24 32.16 0.60
CA SER A 51 -42.44 31.29 -0.26
C SER A 51 -41.52 30.39 0.57
N MET A 52 -41.65 29.06 0.45
CA MET A 52 -40.76 28.09 1.12
C MET A 52 -39.28 28.22 0.71
N GLY A 53 -38.99 29.00 -0.33
CA GLY A 53 -37.63 29.33 -0.75
C GLY A 53 -36.86 30.24 0.22
N VAL A 54 -37.53 30.90 1.18
CA VAL A 54 -36.89 31.89 2.08
C VAL A 54 -36.37 31.30 3.39
N TYR A 55 -36.80 30.08 3.73
CA TYR A 55 -36.56 29.45 5.03
C TYR A 55 -35.46 28.39 4.98
N GLY A 56 -34.43 28.58 4.16
CA GLY A 56 -33.36 27.61 3.98
C GLY A 56 -32.15 28.18 3.24
N LEU A 57 -31.12 27.35 3.08
CA LEU A 57 -29.89 27.73 2.38
C LEU A 57 -30.06 27.79 0.86
N GLU A 58 -30.99 27.02 0.31
CA GLU A 58 -31.25 26.91 -1.13
C GLU A 58 -32.39 27.84 -1.59
N GLY A 59 -32.26 28.38 -2.80
CA GLY A 59 -33.31 29.13 -3.51
C GLY A 59 -34.26 28.22 -4.29
N SER A 60 -34.15 28.22 -5.63
CA SER A 60 -34.93 27.32 -6.50
C SER A 60 -34.65 25.86 -6.17
N LYS A 61 -35.71 25.08 -5.93
CA LYS A 61 -35.64 23.66 -5.58
C LYS A 61 -36.75 22.86 -6.26
N PRO A 62 -36.52 21.59 -6.64
CA PRO A 62 -37.48 20.83 -7.43
C PRO A 62 -38.68 20.40 -6.59
N GLY A 63 -39.89 20.83 -6.96
CA GLY A 63 -41.14 20.40 -6.30
C GLY A 63 -41.38 18.89 -6.37
N ALA A 64 -40.75 18.17 -7.30
CA ALA A 64 -40.86 16.72 -7.41
C ALA A 64 -40.25 15.95 -6.22
N ALA A 65 -39.18 16.47 -5.60
CA ALA A 65 -38.51 15.80 -4.48
C ALA A 65 -39.41 15.68 -3.22
N PRO A 66 -40.07 16.75 -2.72
CA PRO A 66 -41.00 16.61 -1.59
C PRO A 66 -42.25 15.79 -1.96
N VAL A 67 -42.70 15.80 -3.22
CA VAL A 67 -43.79 14.92 -3.69
C VAL A 67 -43.38 13.44 -3.62
N ALA A 68 -42.16 13.09 -4.04
CA ALA A 68 -41.65 11.73 -3.94
C ALA A 68 -41.58 11.26 -2.48
N ALA A 69 -41.08 12.11 -1.58
CA ALA A 69 -41.06 11.80 -0.15
C ALA A 69 -42.47 11.68 0.45
N TYR A 70 -43.40 12.55 0.05
CA TYR A 70 -44.80 12.49 0.47
C TYR A 70 -45.45 11.16 0.04
N ILE A 71 -45.36 10.79 -1.24
CA ILE A 71 -45.91 9.53 -1.74
C ILE A 71 -45.30 8.34 -0.99
N SER A 72 -43.98 8.36 -0.75
CA SER A 72 -43.31 7.30 0.02
C SER A 72 -43.88 7.18 1.44
N ASN A 73 -44.09 8.30 2.13
CA ASN A 73 -44.68 8.33 3.47
C ASN A 73 -46.12 7.82 3.50
N GLU A 74 -46.94 8.18 2.52
CA GLU A 74 -48.35 7.76 2.44
C GLU A 74 -48.49 6.28 2.06
N VAL A 75 -47.65 5.79 1.14
CA VAL A 75 -47.71 4.40 0.65
C VAL A 75 -47.09 3.42 1.63
N ILE A 76 -45.91 3.73 2.18
CA ILE A 76 -45.20 2.85 3.11
C ILE A 76 -45.75 3.02 4.52
N GLY A 77 -46.06 4.25 4.94
CA GLY A 77 -46.57 4.59 6.27
C GLY A 77 -45.46 4.83 7.31
N LEU A 78 -45.48 6.01 7.94
CA LEU A 78 -44.56 6.39 9.04
C LEU A 78 -44.96 5.75 10.38
N HIS A 79 -45.12 4.42 10.40
CA HIS A 79 -45.54 3.66 11.58
C HIS A 79 -44.92 2.25 11.60
N ARG A 80 -45.17 1.51 12.68
CA ARG A 80 -44.59 0.17 12.88
C ARG A 80 -44.92 -0.84 11.79
N GLY A 81 -46.15 -0.83 11.26
CA GLY A 81 -46.55 -1.72 10.16
C GLY A 81 -46.08 -1.28 8.76
N GLY A 82 -45.37 -0.15 8.68
CA GLY A 82 -44.95 0.49 7.44
C GLY A 82 -43.43 0.51 7.35
N TYR A 83 -42.83 1.69 7.45
CA TYR A 83 -41.38 1.83 7.54
C TYR A 83 -40.79 1.03 8.70
N GLY A 84 -41.52 0.85 9.81
CA GLY A 84 -41.05 0.00 10.90
C GLY A 84 -40.89 -1.47 10.51
N ALA A 85 -41.75 -1.99 9.64
CA ALA A 85 -41.65 -3.36 9.12
C ALA A 85 -40.53 -3.46 8.08
N LEU A 86 -40.49 -2.52 7.11
CA LEU A 86 -39.45 -2.45 6.09
C LEU A 86 -38.03 -2.36 6.69
N LEU A 87 -37.83 -1.42 7.61
CA LEU A 87 -36.56 -1.25 8.31
C LEU A 87 -36.28 -2.40 9.27
N GLY A 88 -37.31 -3.02 9.86
CA GLY A 88 -37.19 -4.22 10.67
C GLY A 88 -36.58 -5.40 9.89
N GLU A 89 -37.03 -5.63 8.66
CA GLU A 89 -36.47 -6.67 7.78
C GLU A 89 -35.02 -6.35 7.36
N ALA A 90 -34.73 -5.08 7.05
CA ALA A 90 -33.36 -4.65 6.76
C ALA A 90 -32.42 -4.78 7.98
N MET A 91 -32.93 -4.54 9.20
CA MET A 91 -32.18 -4.78 10.43
C MET A 91 -31.95 -6.26 10.70
N PHE A 92 -32.97 -7.10 10.49
CA PHE A 92 -32.82 -8.55 10.62
C PHE A 92 -31.77 -9.11 9.65
N THR A 93 -31.78 -8.62 8.41
CA THR A 93 -30.72 -8.84 7.43
C THR A 93 -29.35 -8.43 7.95
N SER A 94 -29.24 -7.21 8.51
CA SER A 94 -27.97 -6.71 9.06
C SER A 94 -27.43 -7.64 10.14
N VAL A 95 -28.30 -8.13 11.03
CA VAL A 95 -27.92 -9.07 12.10
C VAL A 95 -27.50 -10.43 11.53
N LYS A 96 -28.20 -10.95 10.52
CA LYS A 96 -27.80 -12.21 9.85
C LYS A 96 -26.44 -12.07 9.17
N MET A 97 -26.15 -10.96 8.48
CA MET A 97 -24.81 -10.70 7.94
C MET A 97 -23.75 -10.56 9.04
N TYR A 98 -24.07 -9.89 10.14
CA TYR A 98 -23.19 -9.84 11.33
C TYR A 98 -22.87 -11.24 11.85
N ALA A 99 -23.83 -12.17 11.85
CA ALA A 99 -23.60 -13.55 12.25
C ALA A 99 -22.55 -14.24 11.37
N HIS A 100 -22.50 -13.96 10.06
CA HIS A 100 -21.40 -14.41 9.20
C HIS A 100 -20.08 -13.75 9.61
N TRP A 101 -20.02 -12.42 9.72
CA TRP A 101 -18.77 -11.70 10.05
C TRP A 101 -18.17 -12.12 11.39
N VAL A 102 -19.01 -12.36 12.40
CA VAL A 102 -18.53 -12.72 13.73
C VAL A 102 -18.12 -14.18 13.85
N THR A 103 -18.57 -15.06 12.95
CA THR A 103 -18.26 -16.50 12.99
C THR A 103 -17.26 -16.94 11.93
N MET A 104 -16.98 -16.12 10.92
CA MET A 104 -16.13 -16.49 9.78
C MET A 104 -14.74 -17.01 10.19
N SER A 105 -14.15 -16.44 11.25
CA SER A 105 -12.86 -16.92 11.79
C SER A 105 -12.89 -18.35 12.34
N LEU A 106 -14.07 -18.93 12.60
CA LEU A 106 -14.21 -20.33 13.03
C LEU A 106 -14.04 -21.31 11.87
N ASP A 107 -14.28 -20.84 10.64
CA ASP A 107 -14.31 -21.66 9.43
C ASP A 107 -13.06 -21.45 8.56
N SER A 108 -12.07 -20.69 9.06
CA SER A 108 -10.80 -20.43 8.39
C SER A 108 -9.62 -20.60 9.34
N ASP A 109 -8.59 -21.30 8.86
CA ASP A 109 -7.33 -21.46 9.57
C ASP A 109 -6.32 -20.34 9.24
N VAL A 110 -6.66 -19.43 8.33
CA VAL A 110 -5.76 -18.34 7.91
C VAL A 110 -6.38 -16.95 8.09
N LEU A 111 -7.70 -16.81 7.91
CA LEU A 111 -8.40 -15.53 7.98
C LEU A 111 -8.93 -15.27 9.39
N ILE A 112 -8.76 -14.03 9.85
CA ILE A 112 -9.38 -13.52 11.07
C ILE A 112 -10.30 -12.38 10.66
N VAL A 113 -11.57 -12.46 11.04
CA VAL A 113 -12.58 -11.41 10.85
C VAL A 113 -13.12 -11.00 12.22
N VAL A 114 -13.08 -9.70 12.51
CA VAL A 114 -13.56 -9.13 13.77
C VAL A 114 -14.49 -7.96 13.48
N PRO A 115 -15.78 -8.07 13.85
CA PRO A 115 -16.70 -6.94 13.83
C PRO A 115 -16.34 -5.89 14.89
N LEU A 116 -16.53 -4.62 14.56
CA LEU A 116 -16.33 -3.51 15.49
C LEU A 116 -17.26 -3.64 16.70
N VAL A 117 -18.52 -4.03 16.47
CA VAL A 117 -19.47 -4.31 17.55
C VAL A 117 -19.23 -5.70 18.11
N ARG A 118 -19.03 -5.75 19.43
CA ARG A 118 -18.74 -6.94 20.21
C ARG A 118 -19.98 -7.81 20.42
N LEU A 119 -19.77 -9.12 20.52
CA LEU A 119 -20.80 -10.04 21.00
C LEU A 119 -21.22 -9.68 22.45
N PRO A 120 -22.46 -9.98 22.89
CA PRO A 120 -22.90 -9.65 24.25
C PRO A 120 -21.99 -10.19 25.36
N ALA A 121 -21.49 -11.42 25.25
CA ALA A 121 -20.55 -11.99 26.21
C ALA A 121 -19.22 -11.19 26.27
N GLU A 122 -18.74 -10.74 25.10
CA GLU A 122 -17.53 -9.94 25.00
C GLU A 122 -17.74 -8.51 25.54
N ARG A 123 -18.92 -7.91 25.32
CA ARG A 123 -19.28 -6.61 25.92
C ARG A 123 -19.34 -6.69 27.45
N ALA A 124 -19.84 -7.81 27.98
CA ALA A 124 -19.93 -8.09 29.40
C ALA A 124 -18.58 -8.49 30.05
N GLY A 125 -17.48 -8.55 29.28
CA GLY A 125 -16.16 -8.90 29.80
C GLY A 125 -16.05 -10.37 30.25
N ARG A 126 -16.85 -11.27 29.66
CA ARG A 126 -16.80 -12.70 29.95
C ARG A 126 -15.45 -13.31 29.51
N PRO A 127 -15.02 -14.44 30.12
CA PRO A 127 -13.81 -15.15 29.70
C PRO A 127 -13.84 -15.54 28.21
N ALA A 128 -12.65 -15.62 27.59
CA ALA A 128 -12.52 -15.94 26.16
C ALA A 128 -13.24 -17.24 25.76
N ALA A 129 -13.21 -18.26 26.63
CA ALA A 129 -13.91 -19.53 26.39
C ALA A 129 -15.43 -19.36 26.26
N GLU A 130 -16.04 -18.48 27.05
CA GLU A 130 -17.47 -18.17 26.98
C GLU A 130 -17.82 -17.34 25.73
N VAL A 131 -16.94 -16.40 25.35
CA VAL A 131 -17.10 -15.64 24.11
C VAL A 131 -17.05 -16.57 22.89
N GLU A 132 -16.11 -17.51 22.87
CA GLU A 132 -16.01 -18.50 21.79
C GLU A 132 -17.17 -19.51 21.80
N ALA A 133 -17.68 -19.88 22.99
CA ALA A 133 -18.91 -20.67 23.08
C ALA A 133 -20.11 -19.91 22.50
N GLN A 134 -20.27 -18.62 22.81
CA GLN A 134 -21.31 -17.79 22.21
C GLN A 134 -21.12 -17.64 20.69
N ARG A 135 -19.87 -17.50 20.20
CA ARG A 135 -19.58 -17.46 18.76
C ARG A 135 -20.01 -18.75 18.04
N ARG A 136 -19.72 -19.92 18.63
CA ARG A 136 -20.20 -21.22 18.11
C ARG A 136 -21.72 -21.33 18.14
N PHE A 137 -22.37 -20.86 19.21
CA PHE A 137 -23.82 -20.79 19.28
C PHE A 137 -24.40 -19.94 18.13
N VAL A 138 -23.82 -18.77 17.85
CA VAL A 138 -24.23 -17.93 16.71
C VAL A 138 -24.10 -18.68 15.39
N ARG A 139 -22.99 -19.41 15.19
CA ARG A 139 -22.76 -20.21 13.98
C ARG A 139 -23.86 -21.26 13.80
N ASP A 140 -24.01 -22.12 14.81
CA ASP A 140 -24.80 -23.35 14.71
C ASP A 140 -26.32 -23.09 14.81
N ARG A 141 -26.75 -22.06 15.56
CA ARG A 141 -28.17 -21.81 15.87
C ARG A 141 -28.76 -20.58 15.18
N ILE A 142 -27.93 -19.66 14.66
CA ILE A 142 -28.40 -18.40 14.07
C ILE A 142 -27.98 -18.28 12.61
N ARG A 143 -26.68 -18.36 12.29
CA ARG A 143 -26.16 -18.18 10.93
C ARG A 143 -26.71 -19.24 9.98
N ASP A 144 -26.47 -20.51 10.31
CA ASP A 144 -26.77 -21.65 9.44
C ASP A 144 -28.24 -22.11 9.52
N ARG A 145 -29.05 -21.37 10.30
CA ARG A 145 -30.46 -21.71 10.53
C ARG A 145 -31.40 -20.97 9.57
N PRO A 146 -32.36 -21.67 8.92
CA PRO A 146 -33.39 -21.03 8.12
C PRO A 146 -34.25 -20.08 8.95
N ASN A 147 -34.64 -18.94 8.39
CA ASN A 147 -35.41 -17.91 9.10
C ASN A 147 -36.65 -18.45 9.81
N ARG A 148 -37.45 -19.27 9.11
CA ARG A 148 -38.70 -19.82 9.63
C ARG A 148 -38.52 -20.63 10.92
N GLU A 149 -37.33 -21.22 11.09
CA GLU A 149 -36.97 -22.00 12.27
C GLU A 149 -36.29 -21.11 13.32
N LEU A 150 -35.45 -20.16 12.88
CA LEU A 150 -34.80 -19.20 13.76
C LEU A 150 -35.82 -18.36 14.53
N VAL A 151 -36.87 -17.86 13.87
CA VAL A 151 -37.90 -17.03 14.54
C VAL A 151 -38.70 -17.78 15.61
N GLN A 152 -38.70 -19.12 15.56
CA GLN A 152 -39.34 -19.98 16.56
C GLN A 152 -38.40 -20.34 17.72
N ASP A 153 -37.10 -20.11 17.56
CA ASP A 153 -36.09 -20.37 18.58
C ASP A 153 -35.96 -19.15 19.52
N ALA A 154 -36.69 -19.18 20.63
CA ALA A 154 -36.76 -18.06 21.57
C ALA A 154 -35.39 -17.68 22.16
N GLU A 155 -34.52 -18.65 22.40
CA GLU A 155 -33.17 -18.44 22.92
C GLU A 155 -32.29 -17.74 21.87
N ALA A 156 -32.30 -18.25 20.64
CA ALA A 156 -31.55 -17.64 19.54
C ALA A 156 -32.07 -16.23 19.21
N MET A 157 -33.39 -16.03 19.20
CA MET A 157 -33.99 -14.72 18.95
C MET A 157 -33.76 -13.70 20.06
N ALA A 158 -33.57 -14.14 21.32
CA ALA A 158 -33.12 -13.25 22.39
C ALA A 158 -31.72 -12.71 22.06
N LEU A 159 -30.81 -13.58 21.62
CA LEU A 159 -29.46 -13.18 21.23
C LEU A 159 -29.43 -12.32 19.95
N VAL A 160 -30.27 -12.63 18.94
CA VAL A 160 -30.41 -11.83 17.70
C VAL A 160 -30.71 -10.36 18.01
N LYS A 161 -31.55 -10.08 19.02
CA LYS A 161 -31.93 -8.71 19.41
C LYS A 161 -30.79 -7.93 20.06
N GLU A 162 -29.72 -8.60 20.50
CA GLU A 162 -28.60 -7.98 21.22
C GLU A 162 -27.30 -7.92 20.38
N MET A 163 -27.27 -8.58 19.22
CA MET A 163 -26.09 -8.65 18.35
C MET A 163 -26.20 -7.70 17.15
N GLY A 164 -25.09 -7.49 16.45
CA GLY A 164 -25.05 -6.57 15.31
C GLY A 164 -24.84 -5.12 15.71
N SER A 165 -24.79 -4.25 14.71
CA SER A 165 -24.71 -2.81 14.90
C SER A 165 -26.03 -2.22 15.38
N ASP A 166 -25.97 -1.08 16.06
CA ASP A 166 -27.14 -0.38 16.63
C ASP A 166 -28.17 -0.04 15.55
N LEU A 167 -27.68 0.26 14.35
CA LEU A 167 -28.43 0.43 13.10
C LEU A 167 -27.76 -0.43 12.02
N SER A 168 -28.27 -0.41 10.78
CA SER A 168 -27.91 -1.41 9.76
C SER A 168 -26.52 -1.26 9.10
N ILE A 169 -25.51 -0.80 9.83
CA ILE A 169 -24.14 -0.60 9.35
C ILE A 169 -23.17 -1.46 10.17
N ASN A 170 -22.80 -2.62 9.63
CA ASN A 170 -21.80 -3.50 10.22
C ASN A 170 -20.40 -3.09 9.77
N ALA A 171 -19.63 -2.49 10.67
CA ALA A 171 -18.19 -2.27 10.46
C ALA A 171 -17.40 -3.48 10.98
N PHE A 172 -16.39 -3.92 10.22
CA PHE A 172 -15.50 -5.01 10.58
C PHE A 172 -14.14 -4.86 9.91
N ALA A 173 -13.15 -5.59 10.39
CA ALA A 173 -11.83 -5.63 9.77
C ALA A 173 -11.29 -7.05 9.76
N CYS A 174 -10.38 -7.29 8.83
CA CYS A 174 -9.67 -8.54 8.69
C CYS A 174 -8.25 -8.46 9.25
N ASN A 175 -7.76 -9.59 9.74
CA ASN A 175 -6.35 -9.87 9.97
C ASN A 175 -6.07 -11.29 9.47
N PHE A 176 -4.83 -11.75 9.59
CA PHE A 176 -4.45 -13.09 9.13
C PHE A 176 -3.53 -13.78 10.12
N ARG A 177 -3.46 -15.11 10.04
CA ARG A 177 -2.50 -15.92 10.79
C ARG A 177 -1.21 -16.09 10.00
N VAL A 178 -0.06 -15.99 10.69
CA VAL A 178 1.26 -16.10 10.06
C VAL A 178 1.46 -17.47 9.43
N THR A 179 1.02 -18.51 10.13
CA THR A 179 0.89 -19.89 9.64
C THR A 179 -0.56 -20.35 9.80
N PRO A 180 -1.05 -21.28 8.98
CA PRO A 180 -2.39 -21.83 9.13
C PRO A 180 -2.56 -22.42 10.53
N GLY A 181 -3.63 -22.05 11.23
CA GLY A 181 -3.92 -22.42 12.62
C GLY A 181 -3.01 -21.77 13.69
N GLY A 182 -2.05 -20.93 13.29
CA GLY A 182 -1.05 -20.33 14.18
C GLY A 182 -1.44 -18.97 14.74
N GLU A 183 -0.42 -18.24 15.18
CA GLU A 183 -0.55 -16.89 15.75
C GLU A 183 -1.03 -15.86 14.71
N ALA A 184 -1.77 -14.87 15.19
CA ALA A 184 -2.18 -13.73 14.39
C ALA A 184 -0.97 -12.86 14.00
N ASN A 185 -1.01 -12.25 12.81
CA ASN A 185 -0.14 -11.14 12.47
C ASN A 185 -0.38 -10.00 13.47
N THR A 186 0.71 -9.39 13.97
CA THR A 186 0.63 -8.26 14.91
C THR A 186 0.88 -6.90 14.25
N ASP A 187 1.30 -6.87 12.98
CA ASP A 187 1.63 -5.64 12.25
C ASP A 187 0.36 -4.97 11.70
N VAL A 188 0.04 -3.77 12.21
CA VAL A 188 -1.13 -2.99 11.81
C VAL A 188 -1.07 -2.61 10.33
N SER A 189 0.11 -2.34 9.79
CA SER A 189 0.26 -1.95 8.39
C SER A 189 -0.05 -3.11 7.44
N GLU A 190 0.34 -4.34 7.80
CA GLU A 190 0.02 -5.53 7.00
C GLU A 190 -1.48 -5.86 7.06
N ALA A 191 -2.11 -5.74 8.23
CA ALA A 191 -3.56 -5.91 8.34
C ALA A 191 -4.31 -4.82 7.56
N SER A 192 -3.88 -3.56 7.66
CA SER A 192 -4.47 -2.48 6.88
C SER A 192 -4.30 -2.70 5.38
N TYR A 193 -3.14 -3.21 4.94
CA TYR A 193 -2.90 -3.56 3.54
C TYR A 193 -3.84 -4.67 3.05
N LEU A 194 -4.02 -5.73 3.84
CA LEU A 194 -4.99 -6.81 3.55
C LEU A 194 -6.40 -6.23 3.34
N ASN A 195 -6.88 -5.41 4.26
CA ASN A 195 -8.22 -4.82 4.15
C ASN A 195 -8.35 -3.94 2.90
N LYS A 196 -7.35 -3.10 2.59
CA LYS A 196 -7.35 -2.29 1.35
C LYS A 196 -7.46 -3.17 0.10
N ARG A 197 -6.73 -4.29 0.05
CA ARG A 197 -6.77 -5.24 -1.07
C ARG A 197 -8.14 -5.92 -1.22
N ILE A 198 -8.75 -6.33 -0.10
CA ILE A 198 -10.09 -6.90 -0.10
C ILE A 198 -11.11 -5.87 -0.62
N ILE A 199 -11.02 -4.62 -0.16
CA ILE A 199 -11.88 -3.52 -0.64
C ILE A 199 -11.70 -3.34 -2.16
N GLU A 200 -10.48 -3.23 -2.67
CA GLU A 200 -10.22 -3.10 -4.12
C GLU A 200 -10.85 -4.24 -4.95
N ARG A 201 -10.80 -5.47 -4.44
CA ARG A 201 -11.39 -6.64 -5.11
C ARG A 201 -12.91 -6.67 -5.03
N LEU A 202 -13.51 -6.02 -4.03
CA LEU A 202 -14.93 -6.08 -3.70
C LEU A 202 -15.60 -4.70 -3.76
N SER A 203 -15.06 -3.78 -4.55
CA SER A 203 -15.64 -2.47 -4.82
C SER A 203 -15.31 -2.02 -6.25
N VAL A 204 -16.03 -0.99 -6.70
CA VAL A 204 -15.78 -0.31 -7.98
C VAL A 204 -15.02 0.96 -7.67
N VAL A 205 -13.70 0.93 -7.86
CA VAL A 205 -12.77 2.02 -7.49
C VAL A 205 -11.97 2.54 -8.69
N ARG A 206 -11.99 1.82 -9.82
CA ARG A 206 -11.35 2.18 -11.09
C ARG A 206 -12.37 2.40 -12.19
N VAL A 207 -11.99 3.15 -13.23
CA VAL A 207 -12.87 3.44 -14.38
C VAL A 207 -13.21 2.18 -15.18
N ASP A 208 -12.31 1.20 -15.18
CA ASP A 208 -12.46 -0.09 -15.86
C ASP A 208 -13.01 -1.20 -14.95
N ASP A 209 -13.32 -0.91 -13.69
CA ASP A 209 -14.00 -1.86 -12.83
C ASP A 209 -15.45 -2.05 -13.29
N GLU A 210 -15.79 -3.28 -13.69
CA GLU A 210 -17.15 -3.67 -14.01
C GLU A 210 -17.84 -4.26 -12.76
N ALA A 211 -18.96 -3.66 -12.32
CA ALA A 211 -19.67 -4.10 -11.12
C ALA A 211 -20.11 -5.57 -11.19
N ARG A 212 -20.43 -6.08 -12.39
CA ARG A 212 -20.84 -7.47 -12.65
C ARG A 212 -19.74 -8.49 -12.40
N ASP A 213 -18.47 -8.07 -12.40
CA ASP A 213 -17.32 -8.96 -12.19
C ASP A 213 -16.95 -9.06 -10.70
N LYS A 214 -17.59 -8.26 -9.85
CA LYS A 214 -17.39 -8.26 -8.39
C LYS A 214 -18.42 -9.18 -7.75
N PRO A 215 -18.02 -10.25 -7.03
CA PRO A 215 -18.96 -11.22 -6.50
C PRO A 215 -19.76 -10.68 -5.30
N VAL A 216 -19.23 -9.67 -4.62
CA VAL A 216 -19.93 -8.87 -3.60
C VAL A 216 -19.37 -7.45 -3.62
N LEU A 217 -20.22 -6.46 -3.31
CA LEU A 217 -19.83 -5.06 -3.18
C LEU A 217 -19.83 -4.65 -1.70
N LEU A 218 -18.68 -4.19 -1.22
CA LEU A 218 -18.48 -3.68 0.13
C LEU A 218 -17.85 -2.28 0.09
N MET A 219 -18.07 -1.52 1.15
CA MET A 219 -17.44 -0.21 1.30
C MET A 219 -16.19 -0.31 2.17
N GLY A 220 -15.19 0.50 1.83
CA GLY A 220 -13.99 0.68 2.64
C GLY A 220 -14.08 1.91 3.55
N THR A 221 -13.38 1.87 4.68
CA THR A 221 -13.15 3.02 5.56
C THR A 221 -11.77 2.94 6.20
N GLU A 222 -11.32 4.02 6.82
CA GLU A 222 -10.06 4.07 7.56
C GLU A 222 -10.28 4.64 8.97
N LEU A 223 -9.77 3.90 9.97
CA LEU A 223 -9.83 4.25 11.37
C LEU A 223 -8.45 4.76 11.82
N ASP A 224 -8.31 6.06 12.06
CA ASP A 224 -7.08 6.66 12.58
C ASP A 224 -7.15 6.98 14.07
N ALA A 225 -5.98 7.07 14.70
CA ALA A 225 -5.84 7.32 16.13
C ALA A 225 -6.41 8.67 16.58
N ARG A 226 -6.37 9.71 15.71
CA ARG A 226 -6.86 11.05 16.05
C ARG A 226 -8.39 11.09 16.17
N ARG A 227 -9.11 10.36 15.31
CA ARG A 227 -10.57 10.28 15.33
C ARG A 227 -11.11 9.22 16.28
N TYR A 228 -10.47 8.05 16.37
CA TYR A 228 -11.03 6.90 17.08
C TYR A 228 -10.38 6.60 18.44
N GLY A 229 -9.15 7.09 18.71
CA GLY A 229 -8.49 6.96 20.01
C GLY A 229 -8.58 5.56 20.64
N ALA A 230 -9.15 5.49 21.86
CA ALA A 230 -9.30 4.24 22.61
C ALA A 230 -10.18 3.18 21.91
N CYS A 231 -11.14 3.60 21.08
CA CYS A 231 -11.96 2.67 20.29
C CYS A 231 -11.09 1.87 19.33
N LEU A 232 -10.18 2.54 18.61
CA LEU A 232 -9.26 1.90 17.68
C LEU A 232 -8.28 0.98 18.41
N ARG A 233 -7.70 1.40 19.55
CA ARG A 233 -6.82 0.52 20.33
C ARG A 233 -7.52 -0.77 20.75
N GLY A 234 -8.72 -0.64 21.31
CA GLY A 234 -9.53 -1.80 21.69
C GLY A 234 -9.87 -2.70 20.50
N PHE A 235 -10.10 -2.12 19.32
CA PHE A 235 -10.37 -2.88 18.11
C PHE A 235 -9.13 -3.61 17.57
N LYS A 236 -7.96 -2.96 17.56
CA LYS A 236 -6.67 -3.57 17.21
C LYS A 236 -6.34 -4.77 18.10
N ARG A 237 -6.48 -4.61 19.42
CA ARG A 237 -6.29 -5.72 20.37
C ARG A 237 -7.17 -6.93 20.05
N ARG A 238 -8.45 -6.71 19.73
CA ARG A 238 -9.39 -7.78 19.38
C ARG A 238 -9.02 -8.49 18.07
N LEU A 239 -8.37 -7.79 17.15
CA LEU A 239 -7.82 -8.35 15.91
C LEU A 239 -6.50 -9.11 16.11
N GLY A 240 -5.90 -9.07 17.30
CA GLY A 240 -4.55 -9.61 17.55
C GLY A 240 -3.42 -8.70 17.07
N LEU A 241 -3.72 -7.41 16.82
CA LEU A 241 -2.74 -6.41 16.41
C LEU A 241 -2.15 -5.69 17.62
N ASP A 242 -0.99 -5.05 17.42
CA ASP A 242 -0.41 -4.13 18.40
C ASP A 242 -1.36 -2.96 18.67
N GLU A 243 -1.86 -2.85 19.91
CA GLU A 243 -2.82 -1.81 20.30
C GLU A 243 -2.18 -0.43 20.52
N ASP A 244 -0.85 -0.39 20.69
CA ASP A 244 -0.07 0.83 20.92
C ASP A 244 0.52 1.41 19.62
N ASP A 245 0.46 0.66 18.52
CA ASP A 245 0.79 1.19 17.20
C ASP A 245 -0.18 2.33 16.82
N ALA A 246 0.36 3.50 16.49
CA ALA A 246 -0.41 4.70 16.13
C ALA A 246 -0.95 4.69 14.69
N GLY A 247 -0.56 3.72 13.85
CA GLY A 247 -0.94 3.62 12.45
C GLY A 247 -2.45 3.48 12.24
N SER A 248 -2.97 4.02 11.14
CA SER A 248 -4.37 3.83 10.75
C SER A 248 -4.66 2.37 10.40
N LEU A 249 -5.91 1.96 10.62
CA LEU A 249 -6.40 0.63 10.21
C LEU A 249 -7.52 0.79 9.17
N SER A 250 -7.32 0.25 7.98
CA SER A 250 -8.41 0.07 7.02
C SER A 250 -9.37 -1.01 7.46
N ALA A 251 -10.65 -0.75 7.27
CA ALA A 251 -11.76 -1.60 7.66
C ALA A 251 -12.84 -1.61 6.57
N LEU A 252 -13.73 -2.58 6.63
CA LEU A 252 -14.86 -2.74 5.73
C LEU A 252 -16.17 -2.36 6.43
N CYS A 253 -17.11 -1.85 5.64
CA CYS A 253 -18.47 -1.54 6.06
C CYS A 253 -19.46 -2.30 5.16
N ASN A 254 -20.33 -3.07 5.81
CA ASN A 254 -21.50 -3.69 5.20
C ASN A 254 -22.75 -2.92 5.65
N VAL A 255 -23.35 -2.16 4.72
CA VAL A 255 -24.62 -1.45 4.94
C VAL A 255 -25.76 -2.28 4.41
N SER A 256 -26.67 -2.67 5.28
CA SER A 256 -27.81 -3.52 4.98
C SER A 256 -29.08 -2.69 4.85
N MET A 257 -29.44 -2.35 3.62
CA MET A 257 -30.72 -1.69 3.31
C MET A 257 -31.67 -2.61 2.55
N THR A 258 -31.22 -3.78 2.12
CA THR A 258 -32.11 -4.71 1.42
C THR A 258 -33.01 -5.43 2.42
N PRO A 259 -34.34 -5.40 2.23
CA PRO A 259 -35.27 -6.23 3.00
C PRO A 259 -35.36 -7.67 2.42
N PHE A 260 -34.63 -7.97 1.35
CA PHE A 260 -34.76 -9.20 0.57
C PHE A 260 -33.72 -10.33 0.79
N PRO A 261 -32.64 -10.23 1.57
CA PRO A 261 -31.52 -11.17 1.42
C PRO A 261 -31.56 -12.46 2.25
N THR A 262 -32.62 -12.77 2.99
CA THR A 262 -32.64 -14.03 3.77
C THR A 262 -33.23 -15.24 3.05
N THR A 263 -33.71 -15.05 1.82
CA THR A 263 -34.37 -16.10 1.05
C THR A 263 -33.35 -16.90 0.25
N GLY A 264 -33.43 -18.23 0.28
CA GLY A 264 -32.70 -19.10 -0.67
C GLY A 264 -31.18 -19.14 -0.52
N ASN A 265 -30.63 -19.02 0.70
CA ASN A 265 -29.19 -19.12 1.00
C ASN A 265 -28.30 -17.95 0.50
N PHE A 266 -28.89 -16.87 -0.02
CA PHE A 266 -28.15 -15.76 -0.64
C PHE A 266 -27.08 -15.11 0.26
N MET A 267 -27.34 -14.88 1.55
CA MET A 267 -26.33 -14.32 2.47
C MET A 267 -25.10 -15.21 2.63
N THR A 268 -25.29 -16.53 2.62
CA THR A 268 -24.19 -17.49 2.70
C THR A 268 -23.32 -17.39 1.45
N GLU A 269 -23.92 -17.31 0.26
CA GLU A 269 -23.19 -17.12 -0.99
C GLU A 269 -22.35 -15.83 -0.99
N LEU A 270 -22.91 -14.72 -0.50
CA LEU A 270 -22.17 -13.47 -0.34
C LEU A 270 -21.00 -13.60 0.65
N ALA A 271 -21.22 -14.28 1.78
CA ALA A 271 -20.19 -14.49 2.80
C ALA A 271 -19.08 -15.42 2.32
N GLU A 272 -19.41 -16.49 1.60
CA GLU A 272 -18.45 -17.42 0.99
C GLU A 272 -17.63 -16.75 -0.11
N ALA A 273 -18.28 -15.94 -0.95
CA ALA A 273 -17.59 -15.14 -1.96
C ALA A 273 -16.60 -14.16 -1.34
N PHE A 274 -17.01 -13.48 -0.25
CA PHE A 274 -16.11 -12.64 0.52
C PHE A 274 -14.94 -13.44 1.10
N GLN A 275 -15.22 -14.57 1.76
CA GLN A 275 -14.21 -15.40 2.43
C GLN A 275 -13.15 -15.86 1.43
N LYS A 276 -13.57 -16.35 0.26
CA LYS A 276 -12.67 -16.76 -0.82
C LYS A 276 -11.72 -15.64 -1.23
N VAL A 277 -12.25 -14.45 -1.51
CA VAL A 277 -11.43 -13.29 -1.91
C VAL A 277 -10.49 -12.87 -0.78
N ALA A 278 -10.97 -12.87 0.46
CA ALA A 278 -10.16 -12.53 1.62
C ALA A 278 -9.00 -13.52 1.83
N GLU A 279 -9.26 -14.83 1.71
CA GLU A 279 -8.23 -15.87 1.84
C GLU A 279 -7.20 -15.82 0.70
N GLU A 280 -7.61 -15.53 -0.53
CA GLU A 280 -6.69 -15.26 -1.66
C GLU A 280 -5.74 -14.10 -1.31
N GLU A 281 -6.26 -12.97 -0.82
CA GLU A 281 -5.45 -11.82 -0.45
C GLU A 281 -4.61 -12.07 0.82
N VAL A 282 -5.03 -12.94 1.74
CA VAL A 282 -4.20 -13.41 2.85
C VAL A 282 -2.96 -14.13 2.32
N GLN A 283 -3.08 -15.00 1.32
CA GLN A 283 -1.92 -15.66 0.72
C GLN A 283 -0.97 -14.65 0.08
N ASN A 284 -1.51 -13.65 -0.62
CA ASN A 284 -0.70 -12.57 -1.20
C ASN A 284 0.05 -11.78 -0.13
N CYS A 285 -0.62 -11.41 0.97
CA CYS A 285 0.00 -10.69 2.09
C CYS A 285 1.11 -11.52 2.76
N ARG A 286 0.89 -12.82 2.95
CA ARG A 286 1.90 -13.73 3.54
C ARG A 286 3.12 -13.88 2.64
N LYS A 287 2.94 -14.09 1.33
CA LYS A 287 4.02 -14.15 0.34
C LYS A 287 4.83 -12.84 0.32
N ARG A 288 4.13 -11.71 0.41
CA ARG A 288 4.72 -10.36 0.40
C ARG A 288 5.51 -10.03 1.67
N SER A 289 4.99 -10.34 2.84
CA SER A 289 5.54 -9.89 4.13
C SER A 289 6.65 -10.80 4.68
N ARG A 290 6.63 -12.09 4.34
CA ARG A 290 7.62 -13.06 4.82
C ARG A 290 8.95 -12.90 4.08
N PRO A 291 10.09 -12.79 4.78
CA PRO A 291 11.40 -12.90 4.14
C PRO A 291 11.56 -14.25 3.45
N ALA A 292 11.85 -14.22 2.15
CA ALA A 292 12.12 -15.36 1.29
C ALA A 292 13.44 -15.14 0.50
N PRO A 293 14.05 -16.20 -0.05
CA PRO A 293 15.22 -16.04 -0.91
C PRO A 293 14.94 -15.08 -2.08
N ALA A 294 15.84 -14.13 -2.32
CA ALA A 294 15.66 -13.07 -3.28
C ALA A 294 16.98 -12.65 -3.94
N ILE A 295 16.89 -11.89 -5.03
CA ILE A 295 18.06 -11.26 -5.65
C ILE A 295 18.34 -9.95 -4.90
N HIS A 296 19.46 -9.92 -4.17
CA HIS A 296 19.85 -8.77 -3.37
C HIS A 296 20.69 -7.80 -4.20
N SER A 297 20.28 -6.54 -4.25
CA SER A 297 20.86 -5.51 -5.14
C SER A 297 21.49 -4.38 -4.33
N PHE A 298 22.64 -3.89 -4.79
CA PHE A 298 23.43 -2.88 -4.09
C PHE A 298 23.97 -1.83 -5.06
N VAL A 299 24.02 -0.56 -4.64
CA VAL A 299 24.80 0.49 -5.28
C VAL A 299 26.25 0.42 -4.80
N MET A 300 27.20 0.46 -5.74
CA MET A 300 28.63 0.35 -5.44
C MET A 300 29.30 1.73 -5.24
N GLN A 301 30.07 1.87 -4.16
CA GLN A 301 30.76 3.11 -3.80
C GLN A 301 32.24 2.85 -3.43
N GLY A 302 33.13 3.77 -3.80
CA GLY A 302 34.56 3.72 -3.45
C GLY A 302 35.38 2.78 -4.32
N THR A 303 36.63 3.15 -4.60
CA THR A 303 37.55 2.36 -5.43
C THR A 303 38.73 1.79 -4.64
N LYS A 304 39.10 2.43 -3.53
CA LYS A 304 40.12 1.93 -2.60
C LYS A 304 39.52 0.94 -1.60
N THR A 305 38.35 1.29 -1.08
CA THR A 305 37.56 0.42 -0.21
C THR A 305 36.16 0.37 -0.78
N LEU A 306 35.77 -0.81 -1.24
CA LEU A 306 34.45 -1.02 -1.81
C LEU A 306 33.40 -1.02 -0.70
N HIS A 307 32.43 -0.15 -0.85
CA HIS A 307 31.21 -0.08 -0.07
C HIS A 307 30.02 -0.43 -0.96
N LEU A 308 29.04 -1.12 -0.38
CA LEU A 308 27.82 -1.52 -1.05
C LEU A 308 26.64 -1.04 -0.22
N THR A 309 25.80 -0.23 -0.83
CA THR A 309 24.57 0.27 -0.23
C THR A 309 23.39 -0.50 -0.80
N TYR A 310 22.68 -1.21 0.06
CA TYR A 310 21.57 -2.05 -0.32
C TYR A 310 20.39 -1.23 -0.86
N MET A 311 19.71 -1.76 -1.87
CA MET A 311 18.54 -1.15 -2.50
C MET A 311 17.27 -1.68 -1.82
N PRO A 312 16.64 -0.95 -0.89
CA PRO A 312 15.59 -1.46 -0.01
C PRO A 312 14.19 -1.41 -0.64
N MET A 313 13.22 -2.04 0.02
CA MET A 313 11.79 -1.79 -0.20
C MET A 313 11.02 -1.87 1.13
N PHE A 314 10.03 -1.00 1.35
CA PHE A 314 9.22 -1.05 2.59
C PHE A 314 8.28 -2.24 2.66
N ASN A 315 7.76 -2.64 1.50
CA ASN A 315 6.54 -3.43 1.42
C ASN A 315 6.80 -4.91 1.22
N ILE A 316 8.03 -5.32 0.92
CA ILE A 316 8.39 -6.70 0.60
C ILE A 316 9.38 -7.23 1.63
N GLY A 317 9.00 -8.29 2.36
CA GLY A 317 9.71 -8.85 3.51
C GLY A 317 11.21 -9.04 3.30
N SER A 318 11.61 -9.56 2.14
CA SER A 318 13.01 -9.80 1.78
C SER A 318 13.86 -8.54 1.61
N TYR A 319 13.25 -7.36 1.47
CA TYR A 319 13.93 -6.10 1.19
C TYR A 319 13.70 -5.02 2.28
N ARG A 320 12.99 -5.32 3.39
CA ARG A 320 12.61 -4.36 4.46
C ARG A 320 13.77 -3.98 5.40
N GLN A 321 14.92 -3.67 4.84
CA GLN A 321 16.15 -3.43 5.58
C GLN A 321 16.98 -2.41 4.81
N GLN A 322 17.58 -1.43 5.47
CA GLN A 322 18.60 -0.59 4.88
C GLN A 322 19.96 -1.07 5.37
N LEU A 323 20.92 -1.25 4.47
CA LEU A 323 22.17 -1.92 4.76
C LEU A 323 23.32 -1.24 4.01
N ILE A 324 24.42 -1.02 4.70
CA ILE A 324 25.70 -0.57 4.14
C ILE A 324 26.76 -1.56 4.60
N VAL A 325 27.49 -2.14 3.67
CA VAL A 325 28.59 -3.08 3.95
C VAL A 325 29.86 -2.64 3.23
N SER A 326 31.03 -2.95 3.80
CA SER A 326 32.28 -2.99 3.03
C SER A 326 32.57 -4.43 2.59
N ALA A 327 33.20 -4.60 1.43
CA ALA A 327 33.54 -5.92 0.91
C ALA A 327 34.77 -5.88 0.00
N LYS A 328 35.22 -7.04 -0.48
CA LYS A 328 36.32 -7.18 -1.44
C LYS A 328 35.87 -7.88 -2.71
N LEU A 329 36.39 -7.40 -3.84
CA LEU A 329 36.30 -8.04 -5.15
C LEU A 329 37.67 -8.58 -5.56
N PRO A 330 37.72 -9.53 -6.51
CA PRO A 330 38.98 -9.96 -7.12
C PRO A 330 39.75 -8.77 -7.73
N GLU A 331 41.08 -8.81 -7.66
CA GLU A 331 41.95 -7.68 -8.04
C GLU A 331 41.72 -7.20 -9.48
N ASN A 332 41.52 -8.13 -10.41
CA ASN A 332 41.23 -7.80 -11.81
C ASN A 332 39.87 -7.08 -11.96
N VAL A 333 38.87 -7.44 -11.16
CA VAL A 333 37.53 -6.86 -11.22
C VAL A 333 37.50 -5.48 -10.57
N ILE A 334 38.11 -5.30 -9.39
CA ILE A 334 38.18 -3.98 -8.75
C ILE A 334 39.01 -2.98 -9.57
N ALA A 335 40.08 -3.44 -10.22
CA ALA A 335 40.88 -2.60 -11.13
C ALA A 335 40.06 -2.18 -12.37
N ALA A 336 39.30 -3.10 -12.96
CA ALA A 336 38.41 -2.80 -14.08
C ALA A 336 37.29 -1.84 -13.66
N TYR A 337 36.71 -2.04 -12.48
CA TYR A 337 35.70 -1.17 -11.89
C TYR A 337 36.24 0.25 -11.66
N ALA A 338 37.44 0.38 -11.07
CA ALA A 338 38.09 1.67 -10.87
C ALA A 338 38.36 2.39 -12.20
N LYS A 339 38.75 1.65 -13.25
CA LYS A 339 38.92 2.20 -14.59
C LYS A 339 37.59 2.68 -15.18
N ALA A 340 36.53 1.88 -15.08
CA ALA A 340 35.19 2.23 -15.57
C ALA A 340 34.63 3.47 -14.87
N ARG A 341 34.76 3.54 -13.54
CA ARG A 341 34.35 4.70 -12.74
C ARG A 341 35.15 5.96 -13.08
N LYS A 342 36.42 5.82 -13.42
CA LYS A 342 37.24 6.95 -13.89
C LYS A 342 36.83 7.43 -15.29
N SER A 343 36.46 6.51 -16.20
CA SER A 343 35.98 6.88 -17.54
C SER A 343 34.59 7.49 -17.52
N ASN A 344 33.71 7.04 -16.63
CA ASN A 344 32.37 7.59 -16.46
C ASN A 344 32.09 7.92 -14.98
N PRO A 345 32.57 9.07 -14.45
CA PRO A 345 32.40 9.43 -13.04
C PRO A 345 30.94 9.67 -12.61
N ALA A 346 30.02 9.81 -13.58
CA ALA A 346 28.60 10.01 -13.31
C ALA A 346 27.82 8.69 -13.28
N ALA A 347 28.39 7.59 -13.78
CA ALA A 347 27.74 6.29 -13.78
C ALA A 347 27.38 5.82 -12.36
N VAL A 348 26.26 5.13 -12.27
CA VAL A 348 25.88 4.32 -11.11
C VAL A 348 26.23 2.89 -11.45
N PHE A 349 26.99 2.23 -10.58
CA PHE A 349 27.31 0.81 -10.73
C PHE A 349 26.58 0.02 -9.67
N THR A 350 26.03 -1.13 -10.04
CA THR A 350 25.28 -1.97 -9.11
C THR A 350 25.76 -3.41 -9.13
N ALA A 351 25.66 -4.06 -7.96
CA ALA A 351 25.94 -5.47 -7.76
C ALA A 351 24.65 -6.18 -7.35
N HIS A 352 24.40 -7.35 -7.94
CA HIS A 352 23.20 -8.16 -7.70
C HIS A 352 23.62 -9.59 -7.40
N THR A 353 23.06 -10.23 -6.37
CA THR A 353 23.34 -11.66 -6.15
C THR A 353 22.93 -12.46 -7.39
N THR A 354 23.79 -13.37 -7.85
CA THR A 354 23.53 -14.14 -9.07
C THR A 354 22.34 -15.08 -8.89
N GLU A 355 22.10 -15.55 -7.66
CA GLU A 355 20.98 -16.45 -7.33
C GLU A 355 20.16 -15.90 -6.16
N LYS A 356 18.92 -16.41 -6.03
CA LYS A 356 18.03 -16.07 -4.92
C LYS A 356 18.59 -16.69 -3.63
N GLU A 357 18.93 -15.87 -2.65
CA GLU A 357 19.37 -16.32 -1.33
C GLU A 357 18.75 -15.47 -0.22
N HIS A 358 18.91 -15.88 1.04
CA HIS A 358 18.50 -15.03 2.16
C HIS A 358 19.61 -14.04 2.50
N LEU A 359 19.29 -12.75 2.62
CA LEU A 359 20.25 -11.71 3.01
C LEU A 359 20.98 -12.04 4.33
N SER A 360 20.28 -12.62 5.31
CA SER A 360 20.89 -13.04 6.57
C SER A 360 21.97 -14.10 6.37
N THR A 361 21.76 -15.02 5.43
CA THR A 361 22.73 -16.08 5.09
C THR A 361 23.95 -15.49 4.39
N MET A 362 23.75 -14.54 3.45
CA MET A 362 24.81 -13.78 2.80
C MET A 362 25.71 -13.08 3.83
N LEU A 363 25.09 -12.35 4.77
CA LEU A 363 25.79 -11.62 5.82
C LEU A 363 26.53 -12.55 6.80
N GLN A 364 25.95 -13.70 7.16
CA GLN A 364 26.58 -14.70 8.01
C GLN A 364 27.82 -15.34 7.35
N LYS A 365 27.72 -15.71 6.07
CA LYS A 365 28.82 -16.31 5.31
C LYS A 365 29.94 -15.30 5.01
N ARG A 366 29.63 -14.01 5.11
CA ARG A 366 30.49 -12.88 4.73
C ARG A 366 30.99 -12.95 3.29
N ARG A 367 30.24 -13.64 2.42
CA ARG A 367 30.53 -13.80 1.00
C ARG A 367 29.28 -14.12 0.20
N CYS A 368 29.27 -13.79 -1.08
CA CYS A 368 28.28 -14.23 -2.06
C CYS A 368 28.80 -14.09 -3.48
N ILE A 369 28.06 -14.63 -4.43
CA ILE A 369 28.35 -14.49 -5.86
C ILE A 369 27.43 -13.41 -6.43
N VAL A 370 28.02 -12.44 -7.13
CA VAL A 370 27.30 -11.29 -7.69
C VAL A 370 27.57 -11.09 -9.18
N ASP A 371 26.57 -10.55 -9.87
CA ASP A 371 26.70 -9.94 -11.17
C ASP A 371 26.78 -8.42 -10.99
N ILE A 372 27.69 -7.77 -11.72
CA ILE A 372 28.00 -6.34 -11.62
C ILE A 372 27.67 -5.67 -12.95
N HIS A 373 26.98 -4.53 -12.88
CA HIS A 373 26.54 -3.77 -14.04
C HIS A 373 26.86 -2.28 -13.89
N GLU A 374 27.14 -1.63 -15.01
CA GLU A 374 26.89 -0.19 -15.16
C GLU A 374 25.38 0.01 -15.35
N GLU A 375 24.75 0.76 -14.44
CA GLU A 375 23.31 0.96 -14.29
C GLU A 375 22.49 -0.25 -13.80
N LEU A 376 21.17 -0.08 -13.73
CA LEU A 376 20.22 -1.10 -13.27
C LEU A 376 19.91 -2.11 -14.40
N PRO A 377 20.07 -3.42 -14.18
CA PRO A 377 19.76 -4.43 -15.19
C PRO A 377 18.24 -4.61 -15.36
N MET A 378 17.79 -4.82 -16.61
CA MET A 378 16.40 -5.24 -16.89
C MET A 378 16.19 -6.74 -16.62
N LEU A 379 17.24 -7.55 -16.79
CA LEU A 379 17.24 -9.00 -16.61
C LEU A 379 18.38 -9.40 -15.68
N HIS A 380 18.12 -10.29 -14.73
CA HIS A 380 19.16 -10.83 -13.85
C HIS A 380 19.94 -11.94 -14.56
N GLY A 381 21.24 -12.04 -14.27
CA GLY A 381 22.08 -13.10 -14.83
C GLY A 381 22.49 -12.87 -16.29
N VAL A 382 22.35 -11.68 -16.88
CA VAL A 382 22.75 -11.40 -18.27
C VAL A 382 23.92 -10.41 -18.27
N ALA A 383 24.96 -10.64 -19.09
CA ALA A 383 26.17 -9.81 -19.05
C ALA A 383 26.03 -8.48 -19.83
N GLY A 384 24.92 -8.24 -20.52
CA GLY A 384 24.83 -7.19 -21.52
C GLY A 384 23.57 -6.35 -21.42
N ASN A 385 23.77 -5.04 -21.31
CA ASN A 385 22.82 -3.96 -21.57
C ASN A 385 23.34 -3.01 -22.68
N GLY A 386 24.37 -3.41 -23.42
CA GLY A 386 25.09 -2.54 -24.36
C GLY A 386 26.08 -1.55 -23.73
N THR A 387 26.27 -1.56 -22.40
CA THR A 387 27.30 -0.74 -21.72
C THR A 387 28.67 -1.42 -21.69
N ALA A 388 29.72 -0.64 -21.42
CA ALA A 388 31.11 -1.08 -21.50
C ALA A 388 31.58 -1.92 -20.30
N PHE A 389 30.83 -1.94 -19.19
CA PHE A 389 31.25 -2.60 -17.95
C PHE A 389 30.18 -3.53 -17.38
N ALA A 390 30.42 -4.83 -17.50
CA ALA A 390 29.62 -5.87 -16.85
C ALA A 390 30.47 -7.09 -16.51
N TYR A 391 30.26 -7.66 -15.32
CA TYR A 391 30.91 -8.87 -14.86
C TYR A 391 29.86 -9.82 -14.28
N ARG A 392 30.05 -11.12 -14.48
CA ARG A 392 29.15 -12.15 -13.95
C ARG A 392 29.87 -13.13 -13.05
N GLY A 393 29.14 -13.68 -12.10
CA GLY A 393 29.64 -14.74 -11.24
C GLY A 393 30.85 -14.33 -10.40
N VAL A 394 30.92 -13.05 -10.00
CA VAL A 394 32.06 -12.52 -9.24
C VAL A 394 31.89 -12.85 -7.77
N GLU A 395 32.93 -13.43 -7.16
CA GLU A 395 32.92 -13.67 -5.72
C GLU A 395 33.17 -12.37 -4.95
N LEU A 396 32.17 -11.97 -4.16
CA LEU A 396 32.27 -10.91 -3.17
C LEU A 396 32.66 -11.54 -1.83
N THR A 397 33.75 -11.06 -1.21
CA THR A 397 34.30 -11.62 0.04
C THR A 397 34.46 -10.55 1.12
N ASP A 398 34.81 -10.98 2.34
CA ASP A 398 35.07 -10.11 3.50
C ASP A 398 33.95 -9.09 3.80
N ILE A 399 32.70 -9.48 3.53
CA ILE A 399 31.54 -8.62 3.77
C ILE A 399 31.50 -8.25 5.26
N THR A 400 31.49 -6.95 5.54
CA THR A 400 31.52 -6.38 6.89
C THR A 400 30.44 -5.31 7.00
N ILE A 401 29.59 -5.44 8.02
CA ILE A 401 28.42 -4.57 8.21
C ILE A 401 28.87 -3.24 8.81
N ILE A 402 28.49 -2.14 8.15
CA ILE A 402 28.73 -0.77 8.63
C ILE A 402 27.45 -0.20 9.24
N LYS A 403 26.33 -0.30 8.51
CA LYS A 403 24.99 0.07 8.95
C LYS A 403 24.03 -1.04 8.58
N HIS A 404 23.11 -1.39 9.47
CA HIS A 404 22.05 -2.33 9.14
C HIS A 404 20.81 -2.00 9.97
N THR A 405 19.77 -1.49 9.32
CA THR A 405 18.58 -0.96 9.99
C THR A 405 17.30 -1.59 9.43
N SER A 406 16.30 -1.74 10.29
CA SER A 406 15.01 -2.32 9.93
C SER A 406 14.10 -1.28 9.30
N LEU A 407 13.48 -1.62 8.17
CA LEU A 407 12.42 -0.83 7.54
C LEU A 407 11.04 -1.47 7.74
N ALA A 408 10.90 -2.38 8.70
CA ALA A 408 9.59 -2.88 9.11
C ALA A 408 8.75 -1.69 9.62
N PRO A 409 7.42 -1.67 9.41
CA PRO A 409 6.57 -0.55 9.80
C PRO A 409 6.78 -0.05 11.25
N ARG A 410 6.91 -0.98 12.21
CA ARG A 410 7.18 -0.70 13.63
C ARG A 410 8.55 -0.05 13.93
N SER A 411 9.47 -0.13 12.98
CA SER A 411 10.84 0.41 13.05
C SER A 411 10.94 1.79 12.40
N LEU A 412 9.84 2.30 11.82
CA LEU A 412 9.77 3.64 11.25
C LEU A 412 9.37 4.67 12.33
N ALA A 413 9.78 5.91 12.12
CA ALA A 413 9.47 7.04 12.98
C ALA A 413 7.99 7.47 12.84
N GLY A 414 7.43 7.96 13.95
CA GLY A 414 6.07 8.50 14.00
C GLY A 414 5.96 9.82 13.23
N ASP A 415 6.87 10.75 13.50
CA ASP A 415 6.97 12.04 12.84
C ASP A 415 8.23 12.15 11.98
N LEU A 416 8.16 12.98 10.95
CA LEU A 416 9.31 13.28 10.09
C LEU A 416 10.25 14.25 10.79
N ALA A 417 11.54 14.06 10.56
CA ALA A 417 12.55 14.96 11.08
C ALA A 417 12.45 16.34 10.42
N ALA A 418 12.72 17.38 11.21
CA ALA A 418 12.83 18.74 10.67
C ALA A 418 14.06 18.90 9.76
N SER A 419 15.09 18.06 9.88
CA SER A 419 16.28 18.06 9.02
C SER A 419 16.50 16.68 8.45
N MET A 420 16.99 16.57 7.22
CA MET A 420 17.21 15.28 6.56
C MET A 420 18.55 14.64 6.99
N PRO A 421 18.52 13.47 7.66
CA PRO A 421 19.72 12.78 8.12
C PRO A 421 20.33 11.86 7.06
N PHE A 422 21.65 11.78 7.01
CA PHE A 422 22.40 10.86 6.15
C PHE A 422 23.44 10.09 6.96
N PHE A 423 23.63 8.81 6.65
CA PHE A 423 24.84 8.09 7.01
C PHE A 423 25.99 8.63 6.17
N LEU A 424 27.05 9.07 6.83
CA LEU A 424 28.33 9.37 6.20
C LEU A 424 29.29 8.23 6.53
N HIS A 425 29.90 7.63 5.52
CA HIS A 425 30.84 6.52 5.66
C HIS A 425 31.97 6.61 4.62
N GLY A 426 33.02 5.82 4.85
CA GLY A 426 34.22 5.78 4.00
C GLY A 426 35.48 6.23 4.73
N ALA A 427 36.59 6.34 4.02
CA ALA A 427 37.88 6.70 4.59
C ALA A 427 38.80 7.40 3.55
N SER A 428 39.84 8.08 4.02
CA SER A 428 41.01 8.49 3.21
C SER A 428 40.68 9.15 1.85
N ASN A 429 39.85 10.19 1.91
CA ASN A 429 39.34 11.02 0.80
C ASN A 429 38.27 10.37 -0.11
N GLU A 430 37.81 9.15 0.15
CA GLU A 430 36.62 8.56 -0.48
C GLU A 430 35.49 8.51 0.57
N LEU A 431 34.71 9.58 0.64
CA LEU A 431 33.54 9.66 1.52
C LEU A 431 32.26 9.46 0.71
N HIS A 432 31.26 8.88 1.34
CA HIS A 432 29.98 8.52 0.71
C HIS A 432 28.82 8.86 1.63
N LEU A 433 27.67 9.14 1.02
CA LEU A 433 26.42 9.39 1.73
C LEU A 433 25.35 8.39 1.34
N GLU A 434 24.54 8.04 2.33
CA GLU A 434 23.29 7.32 2.17
C GLU A 434 22.21 7.95 3.07
N HIS A 435 21.06 8.31 2.51
CA HIS A 435 19.94 8.88 3.25
C HIS A 435 19.47 7.91 4.35
N VAL A 436 19.29 8.38 5.59
CA VAL A 436 18.73 7.53 6.65
C VAL A 436 17.22 7.45 6.52
N ILE A 437 16.71 6.28 6.15
CA ILE A 437 15.28 6.09 5.88
C ILE A 437 14.54 5.86 7.20
N LEU A 438 13.77 6.87 7.63
CA LEU A 438 13.00 6.82 8.88
C LEU A 438 11.47 6.78 8.67
N LYS A 439 10.95 7.02 7.47
CA LYS A 439 9.52 7.09 7.19
C LYS A 439 9.15 6.37 5.89
N SER A 440 7.91 5.92 5.77
CA SER A 440 7.32 5.38 4.53
C SER A 440 6.03 6.16 4.18
N PRO A 441 5.78 6.50 2.89
CA PRO A 441 6.72 6.35 1.77
C PRO A 441 7.97 7.23 1.96
N SER A 442 9.04 7.00 1.21
CA SER A 442 10.25 7.86 1.23
C SER A 442 11.09 7.63 -0.04
N MET A 443 12.35 8.01 -0.05
CA MET A 443 13.28 7.78 -1.15
C MET A 443 14.64 7.33 -0.66
N GLN A 444 15.30 6.53 -1.48
CA GLN A 444 16.72 6.28 -1.33
C GLN A 444 17.50 7.37 -2.04
N LEU A 445 18.41 8.03 -1.34
CA LEU A 445 19.35 9.00 -1.90
C LEU A 445 20.76 8.61 -1.52
N THR A 446 21.56 8.32 -2.52
CA THR A 446 22.94 7.85 -2.36
C THR A 446 23.86 8.78 -3.13
N ALA A 447 24.91 9.31 -2.48
CA ALA A 447 25.91 10.13 -3.16
C ALA A 447 27.31 9.55 -2.96
N CYS A 448 28.02 9.42 -4.06
CA CYS A 448 29.39 8.93 -4.10
C CYS A 448 30.40 10.08 -4.04
N ASP A 449 31.62 9.77 -3.58
CA ASP A 449 32.81 10.64 -3.64
C ASP A 449 32.54 12.08 -3.17
N VAL A 450 31.87 12.21 -2.02
CA VAL A 450 31.49 13.51 -1.46
C VAL A 450 32.67 14.21 -0.83
N GLN A 451 32.69 15.54 -0.90
CA GLN A 451 33.72 16.37 -0.29
C GLN A 451 33.17 17.02 0.99
N LEU A 452 33.65 16.57 2.14
CA LEU A 452 33.35 17.19 3.42
C LEU A 452 34.42 18.25 3.76
N ARG A 453 33.98 19.47 3.99
CA ARG A 453 34.80 20.55 4.56
C ARG A 453 34.16 21.01 5.86
N ALA A 454 34.64 20.50 6.99
CA ALA A 454 34.05 20.78 8.29
C ALA A 454 35.11 21.04 9.36
N LYS A 455 34.72 21.84 10.36
CA LYS A 455 35.54 22.19 11.52
C LYS A 455 34.92 21.64 12.79
N ARG A 456 35.77 21.17 13.70
CA ARG A 456 35.42 20.81 15.07
C ARG A 456 35.00 22.05 15.87
N PRO A 457 34.24 21.90 16.97
CA PRO A 457 33.85 23.02 17.82
C PRO A 457 35.02 23.84 18.37
N ASP A 458 36.21 23.23 18.51
CA ASP A 458 37.45 23.88 18.95
C ASP A 458 38.17 24.67 17.81
N GLY A 459 37.60 24.67 16.60
CA GLY A 459 38.13 25.38 15.43
C GLY A 459 39.12 24.57 14.59
N GLY A 460 39.51 23.37 15.02
CA GLY A 460 40.39 22.48 14.27
C GLY A 460 39.68 21.80 13.09
N ASP A 461 40.45 21.32 12.12
CA ASP A 461 39.89 20.54 11.01
C ASP A 461 39.29 19.22 11.51
N PHE A 462 38.18 18.81 10.89
CA PHE A 462 37.52 17.55 11.17
C PHE A 462 37.85 16.51 10.10
N THR A 463 38.30 15.34 10.54
CA THR A 463 38.46 14.14 9.72
C THR A 463 37.52 13.07 10.23
N LEU A 464 36.86 12.36 9.30
CA LEU A 464 36.01 11.22 9.66
C LEU A 464 36.88 9.99 9.87
N ASP A 465 36.75 9.34 11.03
CA ASP A 465 37.47 8.08 11.30
C ASP A 465 36.85 6.91 10.54
N TYR A 466 35.52 6.78 10.53
CA TYR A 466 34.84 5.69 9.82
C TYR A 466 33.37 5.97 9.45
N SER A 467 32.52 6.34 10.41
CA SER A 467 31.10 6.63 10.13
C SER A 467 30.49 7.66 11.08
N ALA A 468 29.54 8.45 10.59
CA ALA A 468 28.83 9.47 11.36
C ALA A 468 27.40 9.66 10.83
N ILE A 469 26.60 10.45 11.55
CA ILE A 469 25.31 10.98 11.07
C ILE A 469 25.52 12.42 10.64
N VAL A 470 25.03 12.78 9.46
CA VAL A 470 25.12 14.13 8.93
C VAL A 470 23.72 14.66 8.68
N ASN A 471 23.38 15.78 9.31
CA ASN A 471 22.12 16.47 9.07
C ASN A 471 22.33 17.62 8.10
N PHE A 472 21.53 17.63 7.04
CA PHE A 472 21.50 18.71 6.06
C PHE A 472 20.63 19.84 6.62
N CYS A 473 21.22 21.03 6.78
CA CYS A 473 20.52 22.19 7.39
C CYS A 473 19.44 22.75 6.46
N ASP A 474 19.70 22.66 5.16
CA ASP A 474 18.91 23.29 4.10
C ASP A 474 17.90 22.31 3.47
N MET A 475 17.96 21.02 3.83
CA MET A 475 17.01 19.99 3.36
C MET A 475 16.03 19.62 4.48
N ARG A 476 14.77 20.04 4.29
CA ARG A 476 13.68 19.82 5.24
C ARG A 476 12.81 18.66 4.75
N GLU A 477 13.13 17.44 5.16
CA GLU A 477 12.44 16.22 4.69
C GLU A 477 10.92 16.31 4.85
N TYR A 478 10.42 16.79 5.99
CA TYR A 478 8.99 17.01 6.23
C TYR A 478 8.32 17.90 5.16
N ALA A 479 8.96 18.99 4.73
CA ALA A 479 8.40 19.91 3.74
C ALA A 479 8.36 19.30 2.33
N MET A 480 9.11 18.22 2.12
CA MET A 480 9.19 17.53 0.85
C MET A 480 8.37 16.25 0.83
N HIS A 481 7.65 15.90 1.91
CA HIS A 481 6.97 14.60 2.02
C HIS A 481 5.46 14.68 1.70
N PRO A 482 4.90 13.74 0.90
CA PRO A 482 5.60 12.77 0.06
C PRO A 482 6.27 13.48 -1.12
N LEU A 483 7.48 13.08 -1.47
CA LEU A 483 8.25 13.77 -2.51
C LEU A 483 7.59 13.59 -3.87
N ARG A 484 7.32 14.71 -4.53
CA ARG A 484 6.71 14.73 -5.85
C ARG A 484 7.79 14.54 -6.92
N LYS A 485 7.46 13.85 -8.01
CA LYS A 485 8.39 13.56 -9.12
C LYS A 485 9.03 14.80 -9.75
N ASP A 486 8.35 15.94 -9.71
CA ASP A 486 8.86 17.23 -10.21
C ASP A 486 10.00 17.82 -9.36
N LEU A 487 10.19 17.31 -8.13
CA LEU A 487 11.23 17.75 -7.21
C LEU A 487 12.55 16.95 -7.32
N HIS A 488 12.58 15.86 -8.08
CA HIS A 488 13.77 14.98 -8.19
C HIS A 488 14.99 15.69 -8.75
N GLY A 489 14.79 16.49 -9.80
CA GLY A 489 15.86 17.21 -10.46
C GLY A 489 16.51 18.21 -9.51
N PRO A 490 15.80 19.25 -9.01
CA PRO A 490 16.40 20.38 -8.28
C PRO A 490 17.10 20.04 -6.95
N LEU A 491 16.72 18.96 -6.26
CA LEU A 491 17.08 18.74 -4.86
C LEU A 491 18.34 17.93 -4.59
N PHE A 492 18.72 17.01 -5.49
CA PHE A 492 19.83 16.08 -5.26
C PHE A 492 20.68 15.90 -6.51
N LYS A 493 21.43 16.95 -6.90
CA LYS A 493 22.23 16.97 -8.14
C LYS A 493 23.73 16.78 -7.89
N PRO A 494 24.45 16.17 -8.84
CA PRO A 494 25.91 16.16 -8.83
C PRO A 494 26.52 17.56 -8.63
N GLY A 495 27.56 17.66 -7.80
CA GLY A 495 28.29 18.91 -7.54
C GLY A 495 27.57 19.93 -6.66
N GLN A 496 26.36 19.63 -6.17
CA GLN A 496 25.62 20.52 -5.28
C GLN A 496 26.26 20.55 -3.88
N THR A 497 26.27 21.74 -3.25
CA THR A 497 26.85 21.96 -1.92
C THR A 497 25.77 22.32 -0.91
N PHE A 498 25.87 21.75 0.30
CA PHE A 498 24.92 21.95 1.39
C PHE A 498 25.63 22.25 2.70
N ASN A 499 24.98 23.07 3.53
CA ASN A 499 25.41 23.25 4.92
C ASN A 499 25.01 22.03 5.74
N VAL A 500 25.95 21.51 6.53
CA VAL A 500 25.76 20.30 7.30
C VAL A 500 26.28 20.41 8.73
N VAL A 501 25.68 19.60 9.59
CA VAL A 501 26.17 19.34 10.95
C VAL A 501 26.44 17.86 11.10
N VAL A 502 27.62 17.51 11.61
CA VAL A 502 28.07 16.13 11.80
C VAL A 502 27.89 15.74 13.26
N TYR A 503 27.28 14.59 13.49
CA TYR A 503 27.00 14.02 14.81
C TYR A 503 27.57 12.60 14.92
N ALA A 504 27.89 12.20 16.14
CA ALA A 504 28.14 10.80 16.44
C ALA A 504 26.86 9.98 16.19
N ASP A 505 27.02 8.77 15.65
CA ASP A 505 25.91 7.84 15.51
C ASP A 505 25.60 7.20 16.87
N PRO A 506 24.42 7.44 17.47
CA PRO A 506 24.06 6.89 18.78
C PRO A 506 23.82 5.38 18.76
N PHE A 507 23.74 4.75 17.58
CA PHE A 507 23.63 3.31 17.41
C PHE A 507 24.96 2.66 16.96
N CYS A 508 26.06 3.42 16.95
CA CYS A 508 27.38 2.86 16.66
C CYS A 508 27.67 1.64 17.56
N GLY A 509 28.20 0.56 16.97
CA GLY A 509 28.46 -0.70 17.67
C GLY A 509 27.24 -1.61 17.86
N GLN A 510 26.02 -1.18 17.50
CA GLN A 510 24.80 -2.01 17.60
C GLN A 510 24.43 -2.71 16.29
N TYR A 511 25.04 -2.32 15.17
CA TYR A 511 24.76 -2.91 13.87
C TYR A 511 25.37 -4.31 13.76
N GLY A 512 24.53 -5.29 13.42
CA GLY A 512 24.95 -6.67 13.26
C GLY A 512 24.16 -7.38 12.16
N ILE A 513 24.18 -8.71 12.18
CA ILE A 513 23.46 -9.53 11.19
C ILE A 513 21.95 -9.26 11.28
N MET A 514 21.42 -8.97 12.47
CA MET A 514 20.04 -8.54 12.64
C MET A 514 19.94 -7.03 12.50
N ALA A 515 18.93 -6.58 11.75
CA ALA A 515 18.70 -5.17 11.49
C ALA A 515 18.32 -4.41 12.77
N THR A 516 19.03 -3.32 13.07
CA THR A 516 18.81 -2.47 14.24
C THR A 516 17.57 -1.59 14.05
N ASN A 517 16.75 -1.44 15.10
CA ASN A 517 15.64 -0.48 15.09
C ASN A 517 16.18 0.91 15.46
N ILE A 518 16.13 1.84 14.50
CA ILE A 518 16.64 3.21 14.67
C ILE A 518 15.54 4.27 14.71
N ARG A 519 14.28 3.89 14.99
CA ARG A 519 13.14 4.84 14.99
C ARG A 519 13.32 6.06 15.90
N THR A 520 14.16 5.94 16.93
CA THR A 520 14.50 7.01 17.90
C THR A 520 15.81 7.74 17.56
N LEU A 521 16.33 7.60 16.34
CA LEU A 521 17.57 8.26 15.92
C LEU A 521 17.54 9.75 16.20
N MET A 522 16.49 10.43 15.75
CA MET A 522 16.39 11.87 15.91
C MET A 522 16.30 12.29 17.38
N ASP A 523 15.75 11.47 18.26
CA ASP A 523 15.65 11.75 19.70
C ASP A 523 16.99 11.56 20.42
N LYS A 524 17.81 10.62 19.94
CA LYS A 524 19.10 10.26 20.54
C LYS A 524 20.27 11.12 20.04
N LEU A 525 20.10 11.90 18.98
CA LEU A 525 21.15 12.79 18.49
C LEU A 525 21.45 13.91 19.50
N GLU A 526 22.72 14.05 19.88
CA GLU A 526 23.16 15.12 20.78
C GLU A 526 23.27 16.47 20.03
N TYR A 527 22.14 17.13 19.74
CA TYR A 527 22.12 18.37 18.96
C TYR A 527 22.98 19.50 19.54
N LYS A 528 23.21 19.49 20.87
CA LYS A 528 24.05 20.46 21.58
C LYS A 528 25.56 20.15 21.50
N ARG A 529 25.95 18.96 21.04
CA ARG A 529 27.34 18.48 20.97
C ARG A 529 27.65 17.90 19.59
N PRO A 530 27.63 18.73 18.52
CA PRO A 530 28.04 18.26 17.20
C PRO A 530 29.54 17.95 17.18
N LEU A 531 29.93 16.94 16.41
CA LEU A 531 31.33 16.61 16.15
C LEU A 531 31.99 17.67 15.27
N ALA A 532 31.26 18.19 14.29
CA ALA A 532 31.73 19.23 13.39
C ALA A 532 30.59 19.97 12.69
N ARG A 533 30.91 21.14 12.11
CA ARG A 533 30.02 21.93 11.25
C ARG A 533 30.76 22.35 9.99
N GLY A 534 30.06 22.40 8.86
CA GLY A 534 30.67 22.82 7.60
C GLY A 534 29.78 22.54 6.40
N THR A 535 30.39 22.18 5.28
CA THR A 535 29.70 21.93 4.02
C THR A 535 30.04 20.55 3.45
N ILE A 536 29.07 19.91 2.81
CA ILE A 536 29.29 18.76 1.93
C ILE A 536 28.97 19.15 0.49
N THR A 537 29.85 18.76 -0.43
CA THR A 537 29.61 18.83 -1.88
C THR A 537 29.47 17.42 -2.45
N PHE A 538 28.41 17.15 -3.21
CA PHE A 538 28.21 15.85 -3.86
C PHE A 538 29.23 15.62 -4.97
N GLY A 539 29.66 14.36 -5.11
CA GLY A 539 30.45 13.93 -6.27
C GLY A 539 29.63 13.88 -7.55
N ARG A 540 30.18 13.24 -8.58
CA ARG A 540 29.53 13.15 -9.90
C ARG A 540 28.48 12.05 -10.01
N SER A 541 28.60 11.00 -9.20
CA SER A 541 27.68 9.86 -9.18
C SER A 541 26.71 10.00 -8.00
N VAL A 542 25.43 10.17 -8.32
CA VAL A 542 24.31 10.20 -7.37
C VAL A 542 23.25 9.20 -7.85
N TYR A 543 22.63 8.50 -6.90
CA TYR A 543 21.55 7.58 -7.15
C TYR A 543 20.32 7.98 -6.34
N LEU A 544 19.16 7.93 -6.98
CA LEU A 544 17.86 8.26 -6.41
C LEU A 544 16.86 7.17 -6.78
N ASP A 545 16.11 6.68 -5.78
CA ASP A 545 14.96 5.80 -6.01
C ASP A 545 13.80 6.14 -5.08
N ASP A 546 12.72 6.63 -5.68
CA ASP A 546 11.42 6.89 -5.04
C ASP A 546 10.35 5.89 -5.52
N ALA A 547 10.66 5.05 -6.51
CA ALA A 547 9.71 4.18 -7.16
C ALA A 547 9.74 2.77 -6.55
N HIS A 548 10.90 2.12 -6.53
CA HIS A 548 11.03 0.73 -6.10
C HIS A 548 10.95 0.63 -4.58
N LEU A 549 11.59 1.55 -3.84
CA LEU A 549 11.50 1.63 -2.39
C LEU A 549 10.04 1.60 -1.88
N ASN A 550 9.14 2.31 -2.57
CA ASN A 550 7.73 2.45 -2.20
C ASN A 550 6.80 1.43 -2.87
N ARG A 551 7.31 0.56 -3.74
CA ARG A 551 6.46 -0.36 -4.51
C ARG A 551 5.80 -1.39 -3.61
N HIS A 552 4.55 -1.75 -3.88
CA HIS A 552 3.79 -2.70 -3.08
C HIS A 552 4.02 -4.17 -3.48
N THR A 553 4.50 -4.41 -4.68
CA THR A 553 4.71 -5.75 -5.25
C THR A 553 6.05 -5.78 -5.97
N VAL A 554 6.52 -6.97 -6.33
CA VAL A 554 7.66 -7.17 -7.23
C VAL A 554 7.23 -8.27 -8.19
N PRO A 555 7.38 -8.07 -9.51
CA PRO A 555 7.09 -9.14 -10.45
C PRO A 555 7.95 -10.36 -10.21
N ASP A 556 7.30 -11.52 -10.17
CA ASP A 556 8.00 -12.80 -10.24
C ASP A 556 7.83 -13.36 -11.64
N LEU A 557 8.50 -12.73 -12.61
CA LEU A 557 8.47 -13.12 -14.02
C LEU A 557 9.85 -13.62 -14.46
N CYS A 558 9.85 -14.60 -15.35
CA CYS A 558 11.06 -15.11 -15.98
C CYS A 558 10.83 -15.44 -17.46
N VAL A 559 11.93 -15.40 -18.19
CA VAL A 559 12.02 -15.81 -19.59
C VAL A 559 12.61 -17.21 -19.65
N THR A 560 11.92 -18.11 -20.35
CA THR A 560 12.35 -19.49 -20.62
C THR A 560 12.45 -19.75 -22.11
N PRO A 561 13.35 -20.64 -22.57
CA PRO A 561 13.43 -21.00 -23.98
C PRO A 561 12.28 -21.94 -24.37
N LYS A 562 11.71 -21.78 -25.56
CA LYS A 562 10.71 -22.74 -26.11
C LYS A 562 11.35 -24.03 -26.62
N GLU A 563 12.66 -24.00 -26.82
CA GLU A 563 13.48 -25.13 -27.24
C GLU A 563 14.42 -25.55 -26.10
N ARG A 564 14.97 -26.76 -26.17
CA ARG A 564 15.87 -27.25 -25.13
C ARG A 564 17.26 -26.62 -25.29
N LEU A 565 17.58 -25.64 -24.45
CA LEU A 565 18.89 -25.00 -24.35
C LEU A 565 19.59 -25.36 -23.03
N THR A 566 20.92 -25.42 -23.06
CA THR A 566 21.76 -25.35 -21.85
C THR A 566 21.70 -23.94 -21.25
N LYS A 567 22.15 -23.80 -19.98
CA LYS A 567 22.18 -22.49 -19.30
C LYS A 567 23.02 -21.48 -20.08
N ASP A 568 24.17 -21.89 -20.59
CA ASP A 568 25.07 -21.00 -21.33
C ASP A 568 24.50 -20.59 -22.69
N GLU A 569 23.86 -21.52 -23.41
CA GLU A 569 23.16 -21.22 -24.67
C GLU A 569 21.98 -20.26 -24.46
N LEU A 570 21.19 -20.45 -23.39
CA LEU A 570 20.11 -19.52 -23.04
C LEU A 570 20.67 -18.14 -22.75
N LEU A 571 21.72 -18.06 -21.93
CA LEU A 571 22.34 -16.80 -21.54
C LEU A 571 22.91 -16.05 -22.75
N LEU A 572 23.56 -16.77 -23.67
CA LEU A 572 24.07 -16.19 -24.91
C LEU A 572 22.93 -15.65 -25.78
N SER A 573 21.90 -16.47 -26.03
CA SER A 573 20.77 -16.06 -26.86
C SER A 573 19.99 -14.89 -26.24
N VAL A 574 19.78 -14.87 -24.92
CA VAL A 574 19.12 -13.75 -24.23
C VAL A 574 19.99 -12.49 -24.27
N THR A 575 21.33 -12.63 -24.24
CA THR A 575 22.24 -11.48 -24.40
C THR A 575 22.09 -10.87 -25.80
N GLU A 576 22.02 -11.69 -26.85
CA GLU A 576 21.83 -11.23 -28.23
C GLU A 576 20.47 -10.55 -28.43
N ASP A 577 19.41 -11.07 -27.79
CA ASP A 577 18.04 -10.56 -27.90
C ASP A 577 17.66 -9.51 -26.82
N TYR A 578 18.61 -9.10 -25.95
CA TYR A 578 18.35 -8.28 -24.75
C TYR A 578 17.58 -6.99 -25.05
N LEU A 579 18.02 -6.24 -26.07
CA LEU A 579 17.41 -4.95 -26.42
C LEU A 579 15.94 -5.11 -26.82
N ALA A 580 15.63 -6.13 -27.63
CA ALA A 580 14.26 -6.40 -28.06
C ALA A 580 13.36 -6.83 -26.88
N LEU A 581 13.89 -7.63 -25.95
CA LEU A 581 13.19 -8.02 -24.73
C LEU A 581 12.92 -6.82 -23.83
N ALA A 582 13.93 -5.98 -23.62
CA ALA A 582 13.82 -4.79 -22.79
C ALA A 582 12.82 -3.78 -23.36
N GLU A 583 12.85 -3.52 -24.67
CA GLU A 583 11.90 -2.63 -25.35
C GLU A 583 10.45 -3.14 -25.26
N ASP A 584 10.22 -4.45 -25.41
CA ASP A 584 8.87 -5.00 -25.31
C ASP A 584 8.32 -4.95 -23.88
N ILE A 585 9.15 -5.28 -22.89
CA ILE A 585 8.77 -5.13 -21.47
C ILE A 585 8.47 -3.66 -21.18
N ASP A 586 9.33 -2.73 -21.58
CA ASP A 586 9.15 -1.29 -21.35
C ASP A 586 7.86 -0.76 -22.01
N ARG A 587 7.58 -1.18 -23.25
CA ARG A 587 6.35 -0.86 -23.98
C ARG A 587 5.10 -1.30 -23.21
N VAL A 588 5.12 -2.50 -22.65
CA VAL A 588 3.98 -3.05 -21.91
C VAL A 588 3.80 -2.31 -20.59
N VAL A 589 4.87 -2.15 -19.80
CA VAL A 589 4.80 -1.56 -18.45
C VAL A 589 4.55 -0.05 -18.48
N SER A 590 4.85 0.61 -19.60
CA SER A 590 4.57 2.03 -19.83
C SER A 590 3.16 2.29 -20.38
N HIS A 591 2.39 1.25 -20.70
CA HIS A 591 1.04 1.41 -21.25
C HIS A 591 0.03 1.80 -20.16
N HIS A 592 -0.91 2.70 -20.47
CA HIS A 592 -1.89 3.21 -19.49
C HIS A 592 -2.77 2.11 -18.88
N SER A 593 -3.05 1.03 -19.62
CA SER A 593 -3.86 -0.10 -19.13
C SER A 593 -3.14 -0.98 -18.10
N VAL A 594 -1.83 -0.81 -17.88
CA VAL A 594 -1.16 -1.40 -16.71
C VAL A 594 -1.78 -0.88 -15.43
N LEU A 595 -2.25 0.37 -15.42
CA LEU A 595 -2.82 0.99 -14.23
C LEU A 595 -4.18 0.39 -13.86
N ALA A 596 -4.88 -0.10 -14.87
CA ALA A 596 -6.17 -0.77 -14.79
C ALA A 596 -6.04 -2.22 -14.28
N ALA A 597 -4.90 -2.87 -14.49
CA ALA A 597 -4.72 -4.28 -14.20
C ALA A 597 -4.85 -4.61 -12.69
N PRO A 598 -5.52 -5.73 -12.32
CA PRO A 598 -5.58 -6.19 -10.93
C PRO A 598 -4.20 -6.54 -10.35
N ASP A 599 -3.30 -6.98 -11.22
CA ASP A 599 -1.92 -7.39 -10.95
C ASP A 599 -1.04 -7.09 -12.18
N VAL A 600 0.12 -6.46 -11.96
CA VAL A 600 1.08 -6.09 -13.00
C VAL A 600 1.64 -7.33 -13.70
N ASP A 601 1.82 -8.45 -13.02
CA ASP A 601 2.40 -9.66 -13.60
C ASP A 601 1.47 -10.25 -14.66
N THR A 602 0.18 -10.32 -14.33
CA THR A 602 -0.87 -10.78 -15.24
C THR A 602 -0.99 -9.85 -16.44
N HIS A 603 -0.86 -8.54 -16.22
CA HIS A 603 -0.85 -7.58 -17.33
C HIS A 603 0.31 -7.83 -18.29
N ILE A 604 1.54 -7.90 -17.76
CA ILE A 604 2.75 -8.09 -18.57
C ILE A 604 2.63 -9.39 -19.36
N MET A 605 2.26 -10.49 -18.71
CA MET A 605 2.08 -11.79 -19.38
C MET A 605 1.05 -11.75 -20.51
N SER A 606 -0.04 -10.97 -20.37
CA SER A 606 -1.09 -10.89 -21.38
C SER A 606 -0.76 -9.98 -22.58
N LYS A 607 0.21 -9.05 -22.43
CA LYS A 607 0.50 -7.99 -23.42
C LYS A 607 1.91 -8.05 -24.01
N ALA A 608 2.84 -8.74 -23.36
CA ALA A 608 4.19 -8.93 -23.85
C ALA A 608 4.20 -9.81 -25.09
N ASN A 609 4.93 -9.37 -26.10
CA ASN A 609 5.18 -10.08 -27.35
C ASN A 609 6.66 -10.48 -27.43
N ILE A 610 7.07 -11.30 -26.48
CA ILE A 610 8.40 -11.90 -26.46
C ILE A 610 8.55 -12.78 -27.71
N ARG A 611 9.49 -12.41 -28.61
CA ARG A 611 9.68 -13.07 -29.92
C ARG A 611 9.83 -14.59 -29.79
N GLY A 612 9.40 -15.30 -30.84
CA GLY A 612 9.06 -16.74 -30.87
C GLY A 612 10.01 -17.77 -30.25
N LYS A 613 11.26 -17.44 -29.92
CA LYS A 613 12.23 -18.32 -29.24
C LYS A 613 12.01 -18.46 -27.74
N PHE A 614 11.39 -17.47 -27.10
CA PHE A 614 11.21 -17.46 -25.63
C PHE A 614 9.75 -17.38 -25.21
N ALA A 615 9.46 -17.87 -24.01
CA ALA A 615 8.18 -17.75 -23.33
C ALA A 615 8.34 -16.90 -22.07
N LEU A 616 7.31 -16.11 -21.75
CA LEU A 616 7.17 -15.42 -20.48
C LEU A 616 6.34 -16.27 -19.53
N GLN A 617 6.84 -16.52 -18.33
CA GLN A 617 6.17 -17.32 -17.31
C GLN A 617 6.38 -16.71 -15.93
N ARG A 618 5.58 -17.13 -14.94
CA ARG A 618 5.84 -16.79 -13.55
C ARG A 618 7.04 -17.59 -13.03
N GLY A 619 7.89 -16.95 -12.24
CA GLY A 619 9.07 -17.57 -11.65
C GLY A 619 8.73 -18.82 -10.84
N SER A 620 7.65 -18.78 -10.06
CA SER A 620 7.13 -19.96 -9.33
C SER A 620 6.72 -21.12 -10.23
N GLU A 621 6.10 -20.84 -11.39
CA GLU A 621 5.61 -21.86 -12.32
C GLU A 621 6.78 -22.54 -13.06
N ALA A 622 7.84 -21.78 -13.38
CA ALA A 622 9.03 -22.33 -14.01
C ALA A 622 9.79 -23.34 -13.12
N VAL A 623 9.74 -23.17 -11.80
CA VAL A 623 10.35 -24.12 -10.83
C VAL A 623 9.57 -25.44 -10.80
N ASP A 624 8.25 -25.41 -10.82
CA ASP A 624 7.40 -26.61 -10.84
C ASP A 624 7.54 -27.39 -12.15
N CYS A 625 7.66 -26.70 -13.30
CA CYS A 625 7.99 -27.33 -14.57
C CYS A 625 9.38 -27.98 -14.56
N ASN A 626 10.37 -27.36 -13.90
CA ASN A 626 11.73 -27.90 -13.76
C ASN A 626 11.81 -29.17 -12.90
N ALA A 627 10.88 -29.36 -11.97
CA ALA A 627 10.78 -30.61 -11.19
C ALA A 627 10.22 -31.78 -12.02
N LEU A 628 9.44 -31.50 -13.08
CA LEU A 628 8.74 -32.51 -13.89
C LEU A 628 9.41 -32.79 -15.26
N LEU A 629 10.17 -31.83 -15.82
CA LEU A 629 10.80 -31.93 -17.15
C LEU A 629 12.18 -31.25 -17.18
N LEU A 630 13.24 -32.05 -17.31
CA LEU A 630 14.59 -31.71 -17.84
C LEU A 630 15.36 -30.48 -17.31
N ALA A 631 14.90 -29.78 -16.25
CA ALA A 631 15.59 -28.64 -15.62
C ALA A 631 16.04 -27.58 -16.65
N GLN A 632 15.10 -26.96 -17.33
CA GLN A 632 15.40 -25.85 -18.23
C GLN A 632 15.92 -24.62 -17.47
N PRO A 633 16.94 -23.94 -18.00
CA PRO A 633 17.47 -22.72 -17.39
C PRO A 633 16.45 -21.57 -17.50
N VAL A 634 16.48 -20.66 -16.52
CA VAL A 634 15.57 -19.50 -16.43
C VAL A 634 16.37 -18.20 -16.35
N VAL A 635 15.86 -17.13 -16.97
CA VAL A 635 16.36 -15.76 -16.79
C VAL A 635 15.27 -14.91 -16.14
N HIS A 636 15.54 -14.37 -14.95
CA HIS A 636 14.54 -13.58 -14.22
C HIS A 636 14.48 -12.15 -14.74
N ILE A 637 13.26 -11.63 -14.88
CA ILE A 637 13.03 -10.20 -15.09
C ILE A 637 13.40 -9.48 -13.80
N SER A 638 14.23 -8.45 -13.92
CA SER A 638 14.59 -7.64 -12.76
C SER A 638 13.43 -6.80 -12.30
N ARG A 639 13.32 -6.58 -10.98
CA ARG A 639 12.36 -5.62 -10.43
C ARG A 639 12.55 -4.19 -10.96
N PHE A 640 13.76 -3.87 -11.46
CA PHE A 640 14.10 -2.58 -12.06
C PHE A 640 13.63 -2.44 -13.51
N ALA A 641 13.12 -3.51 -14.12
CA ALA A 641 12.47 -3.45 -15.41
C ALA A 641 11.20 -2.60 -15.40
N LEU A 642 10.60 -2.44 -14.21
CA LEU A 642 9.40 -1.66 -14.02
C LEU A 642 9.72 -0.21 -13.64
N ARG A 643 10.09 0.62 -14.62
CA ARG A 643 10.34 2.06 -14.42
C ARG A 643 9.06 2.89 -14.27
N GLY A 644 7.91 2.30 -14.61
CA GLY A 644 6.57 2.89 -14.49
C GLY A 644 6.04 2.99 -13.05
N PRO A 645 4.89 3.67 -12.86
CA PRO A 645 4.32 3.94 -11.53
C PRO A 645 4.13 2.67 -10.69
N SER A 646 4.23 2.83 -9.37
CA SER A 646 3.94 1.74 -8.43
C SER A 646 2.49 1.30 -8.56
N ASP A 647 2.20 0.06 -8.17
CA ASP A 647 0.82 -0.44 -8.10
C ASP A 647 -0.11 0.44 -7.28
N ALA A 648 0.41 1.27 -6.36
CA ALA A 648 -0.40 2.25 -5.62
C ALA A 648 -0.72 3.49 -6.46
N HIS A 649 0.21 3.95 -7.29
CA HIS A 649 0.00 5.12 -8.14
C HIS A 649 -0.90 4.81 -9.35
N SER A 650 -0.92 3.56 -9.83
CA SER A 650 -1.97 3.10 -10.75
C SER A 650 -3.37 3.17 -10.14
N ARG A 651 -3.50 2.87 -8.85
CA ARG A 651 -4.78 2.92 -8.11
C ARG A 651 -5.32 4.34 -7.98
N ASP A 652 -4.46 5.34 -7.79
CA ASP A 652 -4.88 6.74 -7.60
C ASP A 652 -5.11 7.50 -8.91
N VAL A 653 -4.39 7.17 -9.99
CA VAL A 653 -4.45 7.88 -11.28
C VAL A 653 -5.63 7.42 -12.15
N ALA A 654 -6.13 6.20 -11.94
CA ALA A 654 -7.27 5.64 -12.68
C ALA A 654 -8.53 6.53 -12.58
N VAL A 655 -8.72 7.27 -11.48
CA VAL A 655 -9.87 8.19 -11.31
C VAL A 655 -9.75 9.45 -12.18
N ARG A 656 -8.54 9.91 -12.50
CA ARG A 656 -8.32 11.23 -13.14
C ARG A 656 -8.06 11.18 -14.64
N GLN A 657 -7.32 10.18 -15.15
CA GLN A 657 -7.01 10.13 -16.59
C GLN A 657 -8.16 9.56 -17.43
N GLY A 658 -8.85 8.53 -16.93
CA GLY A 658 -9.95 7.90 -17.67
C GLY A 658 -11.13 8.84 -17.95
N TRP A 659 -11.36 9.85 -17.10
CA TRP A 659 -12.38 10.87 -17.34
C TRP A 659 -12.07 11.74 -18.56
N GLN A 660 -10.81 12.13 -18.76
CA GLN A 660 -10.45 12.96 -19.91
C GLN A 660 -10.61 12.17 -21.20
N ASP A 661 -10.18 10.91 -21.23
CA ASP A 661 -10.30 10.07 -22.42
C ASP A 661 -11.75 9.65 -22.70
N ALA A 662 -12.54 9.34 -21.66
CA ALA A 662 -13.97 9.07 -21.79
C ALA A 662 -14.75 10.31 -22.21
N PHE A 663 -14.39 11.49 -21.68
CA PHE A 663 -14.96 12.77 -22.10
C PHE A 663 -14.58 13.09 -23.54
N ASN A 664 -13.32 12.93 -23.93
CA ASN A 664 -12.86 13.14 -25.30
C ASN A 664 -13.54 12.17 -26.27
N LYS A 665 -13.69 10.89 -25.90
CA LYS A 665 -14.42 9.91 -26.70
C LYS A 665 -15.90 10.26 -26.80
N ALA A 666 -16.55 10.65 -25.70
CA ALA A 666 -17.94 11.10 -25.72
C ALA A 666 -18.12 12.38 -26.54
N LEU A 667 -17.13 13.28 -26.54
CA LEU A 667 -17.09 14.48 -27.38
C LEU A 667 -17.00 14.10 -28.85
N ILE A 668 -16.09 13.20 -29.21
CA ILE A 668 -15.93 12.68 -30.58
C ILE A 668 -17.21 11.95 -31.01
N ASP A 669 -17.78 11.09 -30.18
CA ASP A 669 -19.03 10.37 -30.47
C ASP A 669 -20.20 11.36 -30.64
N HIS A 670 -20.22 12.47 -29.87
CA HIS A 670 -21.19 13.54 -30.02
C HIS A 670 -20.99 14.35 -31.31
N GLU A 671 -19.75 14.71 -31.65
CA GLU A 671 -19.39 15.41 -32.90
C GLU A 671 -19.72 14.55 -34.13
N VAL A 672 -19.45 13.25 -34.09
CA VAL A 672 -19.80 12.31 -35.16
C VAL A 672 -21.32 12.16 -35.31
N ARG A 673 -22.06 12.06 -34.20
CA ARG A 673 -23.54 11.98 -34.25
C ARG A 673 -24.18 13.28 -34.73
N SER A 674 -23.65 14.43 -34.31
CA SER A 674 -24.16 15.74 -34.74
C SER A 674 -23.82 16.03 -36.20
N ALA A 675 -22.62 15.68 -36.68
CA ALA A 675 -22.25 15.76 -38.09
C ALA A 675 -23.12 14.85 -38.99
N ASN A 676 -23.46 13.65 -38.52
CA ASN A 676 -24.35 12.73 -39.23
C ASN A 676 -25.83 13.16 -39.19
N ALA A 677 -26.26 13.92 -38.17
CA ALA A 677 -27.60 14.47 -38.09
C ALA A 677 -27.80 15.72 -38.99
N SER A 678 -26.72 16.41 -39.35
CA SER A 678 -26.75 17.54 -40.30
C SER A 678 -26.76 17.14 -41.79
N HIS A 679 -26.79 15.84 -42.09
CA HIS A 679 -26.82 15.30 -43.46
C HIS A 679 -28.10 14.50 -43.80
N VAL A 680 -29.17 14.67 -43.03
CA VAL A 680 -30.51 14.11 -43.32
C VAL A 680 -31.50 15.21 -43.67
#